data_AF-A0A7R9LJ35-F1
#
_entry.id   AF-A0A7R9LJ35-F1
#
_cell.length_a   1.000
_cell.length_b   1.000
_cell.length_c   1.000
_cell.angle_alpha   90.00
_cell.angle_beta   90.00
_cell.angle_gamma   90.00
#
_symmetry.space_group_name_H-M   'P 1'
#
loop_
_entity.id
_entity.type
_entity.pdbx_description
1 polymer ?
#
loop_
_entity_poly.entity_id
_entity_poly.type
_entity_poly.pdbx_seq_one_letter_code
_entity_poly.pdbx_strand_id
1 'polypeptide(L)'
;MKTNIVILLSIVTLVNGCPEYCNDINKDDIAPCTCQDGRVRCVAIDDVDLDSVFAYIADGIAYGTREYESFELESTYISTLGPAAFHGLLFKKFIFTTCSNLTCISPAAFEGQKSTTIFTAENTPFSSPVTATCDLFSALSTLTNVNQINIVNHRIPQIPDNAFNDKMGVLENLRTIDLHSTGSLGTIISVGNNSFSTLKNLNMVNLSNQKIVAINDSAFQFPRANWDHITINLEHNNLNGSRLGSHLFPTNKVTTLMLAGNMNLTYLPDGAFYDFFEERGHDKNTCDMLGIQMEIDRLNMWLVDNKVTMKLDQKLLHAMGKDGTELLKHTHKQMDVAPPAANAHYFGHLPVDILPCTCHNNHIKCVATTKELDLDDFFDALAHVTNDTLYYKSFELVDTAITYLPPAAFHGVQFGELKFTGCSNLQCVDPRAFEGLAYNTTSFMVEVSDFRGVDPPNSTCNLFAALSTLTNVETINIVGSELTVIPDNAFNHNTGALTRLKNIDFGGRQTKGKIYKVGKRAFSTLKNLNMVDLSNQKIVAIGDSAFQFPRANWDHITVNLEHNSLNGSSFGSHVFPTNKVTTLMLAGNVNLTPFYDFFEERGHDRNTCYMLGIPMEIDRYNMWLVDNIMIMKLDQKLLNAMGEDGILLLRHTHKQMDVAPPAANAL
;
A
#
# COMPACT_ATOMS: atom_id res chain seq x y z
N MET A 1 -58.05 43.27 12.36
CA MET A 1 -57.64 41.95 12.91
C MET A 1 -56.76 41.24 11.92
N LYS A 2 -55.43 41.42 12.00
CA LYS A 2 -54.44 40.53 11.39
C LYS A 2 -53.18 40.60 12.27
N THR A 3 -52.73 39.41 12.64
CA THR A 3 -51.69 39.09 13.63
C THR A 3 -50.32 39.44 13.06
N ASN A 4 -49.52 40.20 13.83
CA ASN A 4 -48.09 40.35 13.57
C ASN A 4 -47.37 39.15 14.21
N ILE A 5 -46.84 38.26 13.37
CA ILE A 5 -45.89 37.22 13.77
C ILE A 5 -44.50 37.79 13.49
N VAL A 6 -43.77 38.10 14.56
CA VAL A 6 -42.33 38.35 14.53
C VAL A 6 -41.65 36.98 14.57
N ILE A 7 -41.07 36.54 13.46
CA ILE A 7 -40.19 35.37 13.43
C ILE A 7 -38.79 35.84 13.83
N LEU A 8 -38.38 35.52 15.06
CA LEU A 8 -36.96 35.44 15.42
C LEU A 8 -36.37 34.24 14.69
N LEU A 9 -35.61 34.51 13.62
CA LEU A 9 -34.71 33.52 13.05
C LEU A 9 -33.40 33.54 13.85
N SER A 10 -33.38 32.78 14.94
CA SER A 10 -32.13 32.31 15.53
C SER A 10 -31.57 31.24 14.60
N ILE A 11 -30.68 31.63 13.70
CA ILE A 11 -29.84 30.67 12.98
C ILE A 11 -28.82 30.16 14.00
N VAL A 12 -29.15 29.04 14.64
CA VAL A 12 -28.15 28.17 15.26
C VAL A 12 -27.43 27.50 14.09
N THR A 13 -26.33 28.10 13.66
CA THR A 13 -25.30 27.40 12.90
C THR A 13 -24.73 26.31 13.81
N LEU A 14 -25.30 25.10 13.73
CA LEU A 14 -24.60 23.86 14.05
C LEU A 14 -23.52 23.67 12.98
N VAL A 15 -22.46 24.48 13.08
CA VAL A 15 -21.16 24.06 12.57
C VAL A 15 -20.76 22.93 13.50
N ASN A 16 -20.71 21.70 12.98
CA ASN A 16 -19.96 20.62 13.61
C ASN A 16 -18.48 20.99 13.55
N GLY A 17 -18.08 22.02 14.29
CA GLY A 17 -16.70 22.37 14.53
C GLY A 17 -16.11 21.27 15.41
N CYS A 18 -14.96 20.74 15.01
CA CYS A 18 -14.12 19.98 15.93
C CYS A 18 -14.04 20.74 17.26
N PRO A 19 -14.11 20.07 18.43
CA PRO A 19 -13.79 20.73 19.69
C PRO A 19 -12.42 21.40 19.53
N GLU A 20 -12.36 22.72 19.67
CA GLU A 20 -11.10 23.44 19.64
C GLU A 20 -10.35 23.14 20.96
N TYR A 21 -9.69 21.98 21.01
CA TYR A 21 -9.05 21.41 22.21
C TYR A 21 -7.96 22.30 22.86
N CYS A 22 -7.54 23.39 22.22
CA CYS A 22 -6.50 24.29 22.72
C CYS A 22 -7.04 25.67 23.18
N ASN A 23 -8.36 25.92 23.12
CA ASN A 23 -8.91 27.24 23.46
C ASN A 23 -8.82 27.58 24.95
N ASP A 24 -8.72 26.57 25.80
CA ASP A 24 -8.69 26.74 27.25
C ASP A 24 -7.26 26.97 27.79
N ILE A 25 -6.24 26.86 26.93
CA ILE A 25 -4.85 27.16 27.31
C ILE A 25 -4.47 28.53 26.77
N ASN A 26 -4.10 29.46 27.67
CA ASN A 26 -3.50 30.71 27.25
C ASN A 26 -2.13 30.42 26.61
N LYS A 27 -1.86 31.02 25.45
CA LYS A 27 -0.62 30.81 24.69
C LYS A 27 0.63 31.16 25.49
N ASP A 28 0.53 32.14 26.39
CA ASP A 28 1.65 32.57 27.22
C ASP A 28 1.97 31.55 28.34
N ASP A 29 0.99 30.76 28.75
CA ASP A 29 1.09 29.81 29.86
C ASP A 29 1.77 28.48 29.46
N ILE A 30 1.77 28.16 28.16
CA ILE A 30 2.40 26.96 27.62
C ILE A 30 3.78 27.23 27.01
N ALA A 31 4.22 28.51 26.98
CA ALA A 31 5.52 28.87 26.47
C ALA A 31 6.64 28.13 27.27
N PRO A 32 7.65 27.58 26.58
CA PRO A 32 7.99 27.77 25.17
C PRO A 32 7.35 26.77 24.18
N CYS A 33 6.41 25.96 24.64
CA CYS A 33 5.61 25.08 23.79
C CYS A 33 4.41 25.84 23.19
N THR A 34 3.74 25.20 22.23
CA THR A 34 2.55 25.74 21.56
C THR A 34 1.45 24.70 21.56
N CYS A 35 0.19 25.14 21.69
CA CYS A 35 -0.98 24.26 21.53
C CYS A 35 -1.73 24.66 20.26
N GLN A 36 -1.87 23.73 19.32
CA GLN A 36 -2.70 23.92 18.13
C GLN A 36 -3.44 22.62 17.78
N ASP A 37 -4.75 22.71 17.53
CA ASP A 37 -5.58 21.58 17.08
C ASP A 37 -5.50 20.34 18.00
N GLY A 38 -5.42 20.58 19.32
CA GLY A 38 -5.26 19.53 20.33
C GLY A 38 -3.86 18.91 20.39
N ARG A 39 -2.86 19.53 19.77
CA ARG A 39 -1.46 19.08 19.78
C ARG A 39 -0.62 20.05 20.59
N VAL A 40 0.07 19.54 21.60
CA VAL A 40 1.04 20.31 22.37
C VAL A 40 2.42 20.05 21.79
N ARG A 41 3.01 21.05 21.13
CA ARG A 41 4.28 20.93 20.42
C ARG A 41 5.34 21.85 21.01
N CYS A 42 6.47 21.26 21.36
CA CYS A 42 7.66 21.89 21.94
C CYS A 42 8.83 21.74 20.95
N VAL A 43 9.26 22.83 20.29
CA VAL A 43 10.26 22.79 19.20
C VAL A 43 11.47 23.65 19.53
N ALA A 44 12.68 23.10 19.34
CA ALA A 44 13.94 23.83 19.43
C ALA A 44 14.11 24.65 20.72
N ILE A 45 13.57 24.11 21.82
CA ILE A 45 13.66 24.72 23.14
C ILE A 45 14.93 24.25 23.84
N ASP A 46 15.55 25.16 24.59
CA ASP A 46 16.63 24.86 25.53
C ASP A 46 16.15 23.91 26.65
N ASP A 47 16.97 23.64 27.66
CA ASP A 47 16.62 22.77 28.78
C ASP A 47 15.43 23.37 29.57
N VAL A 48 14.22 22.96 29.19
CA VAL A 48 12.95 23.43 29.75
C VAL A 48 12.48 22.41 30.77
N ASP A 49 12.11 22.93 31.94
CA ASP A 49 11.46 22.16 32.99
C ASP A 49 10.00 21.87 32.60
N LEU A 50 9.81 20.79 31.84
CA LEU A 50 8.48 20.33 31.41
C LEU A 50 7.57 20.02 32.60
N ASP A 51 8.12 19.58 33.73
CA ASP A 51 7.34 19.28 34.94
C ASP A 51 6.67 20.58 35.43
N SER A 52 7.43 21.68 35.53
CA SER A 52 6.88 22.99 35.90
C SER A 52 5.85 23.52 34.89
N VAL A 53 6.10 23.37 33.58
CA VAL A 53 5.17 23.80 32.53
C VAL A 53 3.84 23.04 32.64
N PHE A 54 3.89 21.72 32.77
CA PHE A 54 2.68 20.90 32.81
C PHE A 54 1.97 20.93 34.14
N ALA A 55 2.66 21.12 35.27
CA ALA A 55 2.03 21.39 36.56
C ALA A 55 1.18 22.66 36.50
N TYR A 56 1.72 23.74 35.92
CA TYR A 56 1.01 24.99 35.77
C TYR A 56 -0.25 24.85 34.89
N ILE A 57 -0.12 24.19 33.73
CA ILE A 57 -1.26 23.93 32.83
C ILE A 57 -2.31 23.05 33.52
N ALA A 58 -1.88 22.01 34.24
CA ALA A 58 -2.79 21.13 34.96
C ALA A 58 -3.58 21.87 36.05
N ASP A 59 -2.98 22.82 36.76
CA ASP A 59 -3.67 23.60 37.78
C ASP A 59 -4.72 24.58 37.20
N GLY A 60 -4.49 25.08 35.98
CA GLY A 60 -5.39 26.01 35.28
C GLY A 60 -6.64 25.37 34.65
N ILE A 61 -6.63 24.05 34.40
CA ILE A 61 -7.66 23.36 33.61
C ILE A 61 -8.56 22.48 34.48
N ALA A 62 -9.89 22.61 34.32
CA ALA A 62 -10.87 21.75 34.99
C ALA A 62 -10.68 20.27 34.61
N TYR A 63 -10.74 19.37 35.60
CA TYR A 63 -10.40 17.93 35.49
C TYR A 63 -10.98 17.16 34.29
N GLY A 64 -12.07 17.61 33.65
CA GLY A 64 -12.71 16.94 32.53
C GLY A 64 -12.18 17.26 31.12
N THR A 65 -11.25 18.21 30.96
CA THR A 65 -10.81 18.74 29.64
C THR A 65 -9.32 18.48 29.35
N ARG A 66 -8.69 17.56 30.07
CA ARG A 66 -7.22 17.37 30.05
C ARG A 66 -6.72 16.37 29.00
N GLU A 67 -7.53 16.01 28.01
CA GLU A 67 -7.14 15.04 26.98
C GLU A 67 -6.82 15.72 25.64
N TYR A 68 -5.62 15.43 25.13
CA TYR A 68 -5.05 16.00 23.92
C TYR A 68 -4.74 14.92 22.89
N GLU A 69 -4.69 15.31 21.62
CA GLU A 69 -4.40 14.41 20.51
C GLU A 69 -2.94 13.97 20.49
N SER A 70 -1.99 14.90 20.68
CA SER A 70 -0.57 14.55 20.72
C SER A 70 0.25 15.48 21.63
N PHE A 71 1.30 14.90 22.24
CA PHE A 71 2.45 15.64 22.74
C PHE A 71 3.64 15.41 21.82
N GLU A 72 4.21 16.49 21.31
CA GLU A 72 5.25 16.49 20.30
C GLU A 72 6.49 17.22 20.82
N LEU A 73 7.62 16.51 20.90
CA LEU A 73 8.91 17.04 21.29
C LEU A 73 9.86 16.99 20.10
N GLU A 74 10.32 18.13 19.61
CA GLU A 74 11.13 18.20 18.39
C GLU A 74 12.39 19.04 18.58
N SER A 75 13.55 18.43 18.28
CA SER A 75 14.85 19.12 18.28
C SER A 75 15.15 19.87 19.59
N THR A 76 14.72 19.35 20.73
CA THR A 76 14.90 19.99 22.04
C THR A 76 16.21 19.58 22.70
N TYR A 77 16.67 20.40 23.64
CA TYR A 77 17.86 20.12 24.46
C TYR A 77 17.56 19.37 25.77
N ILE A 78 16.29 19.02 26.00
CA ILE A 78 15.84 18.26 27.17
C ILE A 78 16.59 16.92 27.23
N SER A 79 17.24 16.68 28.36
CA SER A 79 18.09 15.49 28.54
C SER A 79 17.40 14.32 29.23
N THR A 80 16.37 14.63 30.03
CA THR A 80 15.66 13.68 30.90
C THR A 80 14.16 14.00 30.93
N LEU A 81 13.30 12.97 30.91
CA LEU A 81 11.89 13.12 31.33
C LEU A 81 11.73 12.58 32.76
N GLY A 82 11.33 13.47 33.67
CA GLY A 82 11.16 13.20 35.10
C GLY A 82 9.96 12.29 35.42
N PRO A 83 9.82 11.85 36.69
CA PRO A 83 8.61 11.17 37.14
C PRO A 83 7.39 12.11 37.04
N ALA A 84 6.25 11.58 36.62
CA ALA A 84 5.00 12.34 36.47
C ALA A 84 5.11 13.58 35.56
N ALA A 85 5.95 13.52 34.53
CA ALA A 85 6.29 14.66 33.67
C ALA A 85 5.08 15.41 33.09
N PHE A 86 3.93 14.76 32.95
CA PHE A 86 2.74 15.34 32.33
C PHE A 86 1.65 15.80 33.31
N HIS A 87 1.88 15.70 34.62
CA HIS A 87 1.00 16.25 35.69
C HIS A 87 -0.52 16.01 35.52
N GLY A 88 -0.92 14.86 34.97
CA GLY A 88 -2.32 14.48 34.76
C GLY A 88 -2.97 15.04 33.48
N LEU A 89 -2.21 15.72 32.62
CA LEU A 89 -2.59 15.89 31.22
C LEU A 89 -2.49 14.53 30.51
N LEU A 90 -3.47 14.20 29.67
CA LEU A 90 -3.57 12.94 28.97
C LEU A 90 -3.31 13.15 27.48
N PHE A 91 -2.44 12.32 26.89
CA PHE A 91 -2.15 12.40 25.46
C PHE A 91 -2.46 11.08 24.76
N LYS A 92 -3.15 11.13 23.62
CA LYS A 92 -3.36 9.95 22.79
C LYS A 92 -2.09 9.49 22.09
N LYS A 93 -1.17 10.40 21.80
CA LYS A 93 0.08 10.13 21.08
C LYS A 93 1.26 10.87 21.72
N PHE A 94 2.38 10.18 21.82
CA PHE A 94 3.69 10.77 22.12
C PHE A 94 4.56 10.70 20.87
N ILE A 95 5.15 11.82 20.45
CA ILE A 95 6.00 11.91 19.25
C ILE A 95 7.26 12.68 19.59
N PHE A 96 8.41 12.00 19.63
CA PHE A 96 9.72 12.60 19.87
C PHE A 96 10.56 12.52 18.60
N THR A 97 11.02 13.66 18.08
CA THR A 97 11.76 13.71 16.81
C THR A 97 13.04 14.51 16.95
N THR A 98 14.17 13.88 16.67
CA THR A 98 15.48 14.56 16.66
C THR A 98 15.85 15.16 18.03
N CYS A 99 15.37 14.57 19.13
CA CYS A 99 15.69 14.99 20.50
C CYS A 99 17.09 14.51 20.89
N SER A 100 18.12 15.14 20.34
CA SER A 100 19.52 14.69 20.41
C SER A 100 20.13 14.60 21.82
N ASN A 101 19.48 15.21 22.82
CA ASN A 101 19.92 15.15 24.21
C ASN A 101 19.09 14.20 25.09
N LEU A 102 17.89 13.81 24.64
CA LEU A 102 16.98 13.01 25.44
C LEU A 102 17.51 11.57 25.54
N THR A 103 18.26 11.34 26.61
CA THR A 103 18.97 10.08 26.86
C THR A 103 18.29 9.25 27.94
N CYS A 104 17.37 9.85 28.70
CA CYS A 104 16.78 9.22 29.87
C CYS A 104 15.28 9.49 30.02
N ILE A 105 14.52 8.45 30.36
CA ILE A 105 13.11 8.54 30.73
C ILE A 105 12.94 7.83 32.07
N SER A 106 12.39 8.54 33.05
CA SER A 106 12.05 7.99 34.36
C SER A 106 11.02 6.85 34.22
N PRO A 107 11.13 5.75 34.99
CA PRO A 107 10.13 4.67 35.00
C PRO A 107 8.69 5.15 35.24
N ALA A 108 8.51 6.30 35.90
CA ALA A 108 7.22 6.90 36.22
C ALA A 108 6.86 8.10 35.31
N ALA A 109 7.59 8.33 34.21
CA ALA A 109 7.35 9.50 33.35
C ALA A 109 5.95 9.51 32.72
N PHE A 110 5.42 8.34 32.37
CA PHE A 110 4.09 8.19 31.77
C PHE A 110 3.03 7.67 32.76
N GLU A 111 3.28 7.76 34.07
CA GLU A 111 2.31 7.32 35.07
C GLU A 111 0.99 8.10 34.91
N GLY A 112 -0.13 7.36 34.82
CA GLY A 112 -1.46 7.94 34.62
C GLY A 112 -1.85 8.18 33.15
N GLN A 113 -0.97 7.95 32.17
CA GLN A 113 -1.25 8.10 30.73
C GLN A 113 -2.14 6.98 30.18
N LYS A 114 -3.42 7.00 30.57
CA LYS A 114 -4.40 5.98 30.18
C LYS A 114 -4.95 6.18 28.77
N SER A 115 -4.82 7.35 28.16
CA SER A 115 -5.34 7.60 26.80
C SER A 115 -4.36 7.26 25.68
N THR A 116 -3.10 7.03 26.01
CA THR A 116 -2.04 6.86 25.00
C THR A 116 -2.24 5.58 24.21
N THR A 117 -2.34 5.73 22.89
CA THR A 117 -2.46 4.64 21.93
C THR A 117 -1.18 4.45 21.11
N ILE A 118 -0.40 5.51 20.89
CA ILE A 118 0.84 5.46 20.08
C ILE A 118 1.98 6.16 20.81
N PHE A 119 3.13 5.50 20.87
CA PHE A 119 4.41 6.10 21.24
C PHE A 119 5.36 6.04 20.04
N THR A 120 5.89 7.18 19.61
CA THR A 120 6.87 7.28 18.53
C THR A 120 8.07 8.11 18.98
N ALA A 121 9.27 7.60 18.74
CA ALA A 121 10.51 8.31 18.94
C ALA A 121 11.47 8.05 17.76
N GLU A 122 11.99 9.10 17.15
CA GLU A 122 12.91 9.02 16.01
C GLU A 122 14.17 9.82 16.29
N ASN A 123 15.33 9.25 15.94
CA ASN A 123 16.64 9.90 16.07
C ASN A 123 16.89 10.42 17.51
N THR A 124 16.38 9.68 18.50
CA THR A 124 16.44 10.03 19.92
C THR A 124 17.39 9.05 20.64
N PRO A 125 18.49 9.53 21.24
CA PRO A 125 19.57 8.68 21.72
C PRO A 125 19.30 8.13 23.11
N PHE A 126 18.17 7.43 23.29
CA PHE A 126 17.88 6.75 24.54
C PHE A 126 19.07 5.89 24.97
N SER A 127 19.58 6.18 26.16
CA SER A 127 20.67 5.44 26.78
C SER A 127 20.11 4.31 27.64
N SER A 128 20.86 3.23 27.79
CA SER A 128 20.47 2.10 28.64
C SER A 128 21.61 1.65 29.57
N PRO A 129 22.04 2.45 30.54
CA PRO A 129 22.09 1.88 31.87
C PRO A 129 20.65 1.85 32.39
N VAL A 130 20.05 0.65 32.45
CA VAL A 130 18.83 0.47 33.24
C VAL A 130 19.21 0.80 34.68
N THR A 131 18.74 1.95 35.17
CA THR A 131 18.94 2.39 36.55
C THR A 131 17.59 2.63 37.19
N ALA A 132 17.54 2.74 38.52
CA ALA A 132 16.29 3.00 39.24
C ALA A 132 15.58 4.30 38.79
N THR A 133 16.31 5.25 38.20
CA THR A 133 15.79 6.55 37.75
C THR A 133 15.76 6.69 36.23
N CYS A 134 16.24 5.69 35.48
CA CYS A 134 16.36 5.75 34.03
C CYS A 134 16.07 4.37 33.44
N ASP A 135 14.84 4.16 33.00
CA ASP A 135 14.40 2.89 32.43
C ASP A 135 13.25 3.14 31.44
N LEU A 136 13.63 3.27 30.17
CA LEU A 136 12.70 3.45 29.06
C LEU A 136 11.65 2.33 29.02
N PHE A 137 12.04 1.08 29.21
CA PHE A 137 11.12 -0.05 29.05
C PHE A 137 10.12 -0.13 30.21
N SER A 138 10.57 0.15 31.44
CA SER A 138 9.65 0.32 32.57
C SER A 138 8.69 1.50 32.35
N ALA A 139 9.18 2.63 31.82
CA ALA A 139 8.33 3.78 31.52
C ALA A 139 7.25 3.43 30.48
N LEU A 140 7.64 2.82 29.36
CA LEU A 140 6.70 2.37 28.31
C LEU A 140 5.68 1.37 28.85
N SER A 141 6.08 0.53 29.80
CA SER A 141 5.19 -0.46 30.44
C SER A 141 4.11 0.16 31.32
N THR A 142 4.10 1.49 31.53
CA THR A 142 3.01 2.19 32.22
C THR A 142 1.88 2.65 31.30
N LEU A 143 2.06 2.58 29.98
CA LEU A 143 1.09 3.05 28.98
C LEU A 143 -0.02 2.01 28.73
N THR A 144 -1.07 2.01 29.53
CA THR A 144 -2.08 0.91 29.57
C THR A 144 -2.83 0.63 28.26
N ASN A 145 -2.98 1.64 27.39
CA ASN A 145 -3.75 1.56 26.16
C ASN A 145 -2.91 1.63 24.90
N VAL A 146 -1.57 1.57 25.03
CA VAL A 146 -0.67 1.66 23.89
C VAL A 146 -0.87 0.45 22.99
N ASN A 147 -1.09 0.68 21.70
CA ASN A 147 -1.20 -0.35 20.68
C ASN A 147 0.03 -0.41 19.77
N GLN A 148 0.83 0.65 19.74
CA GLN A 148 2.00 0.77 18.89
C GLN A 148 3.13 1.55 19.59
N ILE A 149 4.32 0.96 19.60
CA ILE A 149 5.57 1.58 20.04
C ILE A 149 6.54 1.55 18.87
N ASN A 150 6.91 2.73 18.36
CA ASN A 150 7.91 2.88 17.30
C ASN A 150 9.11 3.68 17.84
N ILE A 151 10.30 3.10 17.86
CA ILE A 151 11.51 3.76 18.28
C ILE A 151 12.58 3.51 17.22
N VAL A 152 12.76 4.49 16.33
CA VAL A 152 13.61 4.36 15.14
C VAL A 152 14.90 5.15 15.32
N ASN A 153 16.02 4.59 14.86
CA ASN A 153 17.34 5.25 14.92
C ASN A 153 17.74 5.71 16.33
N HIS A 154 17.49 4.85 17.33
CA HIS A 154 17.82 5.10 18.72
C HIS A 154 19.27 4.71 19.05
N ARG A 155 19.67 4.88 20.31
CA ARG A 155 20.95 4.38 20.85
C ARG A 155 20.82 3.30 21.93
N ILE A 156 19.70 2.58 21.95
CA ILE A 156 19.47 1.46 22.88
C ILE A 156 20.51 0.35 22.60
N PRO A 157 21.42 0.04 23.54
CA PRO A 157 22.44 -1.00 23.36
C PRO A 157 21.90 -2.42 23.54
N GLN A 158 20.83 -2.63 24.31
CA GLN A 158 20.28 -3.94 24.61
C GLN A 158 18.80 -3.85 24.98
N ILE A 159 18.04 -4.91 24.68
CA ILE A 159 16.71 -5.14 25.27
C ILE A 159 16.93 -6.00 26.52
N PRO A 160 16.63 -5.50 27.74
CA PRO A 160 16.92 -6.22 28.98
C PRO A 160 15.97 -7.41 29.21
N ASP A 161 16.35 -8.29 30.14
CA ASP A 161 15.48 -9.37 30.60
C ASP A 161 14.16 -8.80 31.13
N ASN A 162 13.04 -9.39 30.69
CA ASN A 162 11.69 -8.92 31.01
C ASN A 162 11.50 -7.42 30.69
N ALA A 163 12.03 -6.93 29.56
CA ALA A 163 11.90 -5.51 29.17
C ALA A 163 10.48 -4.96 29.34
N PHE A 164 9.47 -5.71 28.90
CA PHE A 164 8.06 -5.31 29.03
C PHE A 164 7.37 -6.02 30.20
N ASN A 165 8.05 -6.22 31.33
CA ASN A 165 7.52 -6.96 32.48
C ASN A 165 6.21 -6.33 32.96
N ASP A 166 5.13 -6.98 32.60
CA ASP A 166 3.80 -6.53 32.90
C ASP A 166 3.45 -6.95 34.32
N LYS A 167 3.66 -6.05 35.28
CA LYS A 167 3.29 -6.32 36.67
C LYS A 167 1.76 -6.44 36.85
N MET A 168 0.91 -6.03 35.88
CA MET A 168 -0.55 -5.92 36.10
C MET A 168 -1.51 -6.09 34.89
N GLY A 169 -1.11 -6.67 33.76
CA GLY A 169 -1.97 -6.72 32.56
C GLY A 169 -2.00 -5.38 31.77
N VAL A 170 -1.00 -4.52 31.96
CA VAL A 170 -0.96 -3.14 31.49
C VAL A 170 -0.81 -3.04 29.97
N LEU A 171 -0.07 -3.94 29.32
CA LEU A 171 0.17 -3.85 27.87
C LEU A 171 -0.73 -4.77 27.05
N GLU A 172 -1.96 -4.99 27.50
CA GLU A 172 -2.92 -5.86 26.80
C GLU A 172 -3.29 -5.33 25.42
N ASN A 173 -3.15 -4.03 25.13
CA ASN A 173 -3.51 -3.50 23.81
C ASN A 173 -2.34 -3.48 22.81
N LEU A 174 -1.11 -3.77 23.25
CA LEU A 174 0.10 -3.60 22.44
C LEU A 174 0.17 -4.64 21.32
N ARG A 175 0.17 -4.17 20.06
CA ARG A 175 0.19 -5.00 18.84
C ARG A 175 1.50 -4.92 18.09
N THR A 176 2.17 -3.77 18.11
CA THR A 176 3.38 -3.52 17.33
C THR A 176 4.46 -2.91 18.20
N ILE A 177 5.62 -3.56 18.18
CA ILE A 177 6.89 -3.00 18.66
C ILE A 177 7.80 -2.89 17.44
N ASP A 178 8.18 -1.67 17.09
CA ASP A 178 9.14 -1.40 16.04
C ASP A 178 10.35 -0.68 16.63
N LEU A 179 11.48 -1.37 16.69
CA LEU A 179 12.78 -0.86 17.11
C LEU A 179 13.80 -0.98 15.97
N HIS A 180 13.40 -0.84 14.70
CA HIS A 180 14.36 -0.91 13.59
C HIS A 180 15.26 0.33 13.51
N SER A 181 16.33 0.22 12.73
CA SER A 181 17.13 1.39 12.33
C SER A 181 17.21 1.50 10.82
N THR A 182 17.55 2.69 10.33
CA THR A 182 17.85 2.93 8.92
C THR A 182 19.36 2.92 8.73
N GLY A 183 19.85 2.05 7.83
CA GLY A 183 21.27 1.95 7.53
C GLY A 183 22.11 1.43 8.71
N SER A 184 23.24 2.08 9.00
CA SER A 184 24.23 1.64 10.00
C SER A 184 23.99 2.18 11.42
N LEU A 185 22.86 2.85 11.65
CA LEU A 185 22.52 3.50 12.92
C LEU A 185 22.09 2.54 14.03
N GLY A 186 21.86 1.27 13.70
CA GLY A 186 21.50 0.23 14.68
C GLY A 186 22.49 0.14 15.84
N THR A 187 21.95 -0.05 17.05
CA THR A 187 22.73 -0.12 18.29
C THR A 187 22.39 -1.31 19.18
N ILE A 188 21.26 -2.01 18.99
CA ILE A 188 20.92 -3.16 19.84
C ILE A 188 21.90 -4.29 19.54
N ILE A 189 22.60 -4.77 20.56
CA ILE A 189 23.58 -5.85 20.48
C ILE A 189 23.00 -7.17 21.00
N SER A 190 22.05 -7.11 21.93
CA SER A 190 21.44 -8.30 22.53
C SER A 190 19.97 -8.13 22.91
N VAL A 191 19.27 -9.26 22.97
CA VAL A 191 17.89 -9.38 23.48
C VAL A 191 17.85 -10.33 24.68
N GLY A 192 17.34 -9.84 25.80
CA GLY A 192 17.28 -10.55 27.08
C GLY A 192 16.19 -11.61 27.17
N ASN A 193 16.25 -12.41 28.23
CA ASN A 193 15.29 -13.48 28.52
C ASN A 193 13.89 -12.89 28.75
N ASN A 194 12.86 -13.58 28.24
CA ASN A 194 11.45 -13.25 28.50
C ASN A 194 11.06 -11.81 28.15
N SER A 195 11.81 -11.15 27.25
CA SER A 195 11.66 -9.73 26.91
C SER A 195 10.22 -9.36 26.53
N PHE A 196 9.53 -10.26 25.83
CA PHE A 196 8.16 -10.06 25.34
C PHE A 196 7.13 -11.04 25.95
N SER A 197 7.51 -11.79 26.98
CA SER A 197 6.75 -12.91 27.58
C SER A 197 5.34 -12.56 28.10
N THR A 198 5.08 -11.29 28.37
CA THR A 198 3.82 -10.79 28.95
C THR A 198 2.86 -10.21 27.91
N LEU A 199 3.32 -9.98 26.68
CA LEU A 199 2.57 -9.23 25.67
C LEU A 199 1.58 -10.14 24.94
N LYS A 200 0.33 -10.17 25.43
CA LYS A 200 -0.71 -11.12 25.00
C LYS A 200 -1.31 -10.88 23.61
N ASN A 201 -1.19 -9.67 23.06
CA ASN A 201 -1.82 -9.25 21.80
C ASN A 201 -0.81 -8.71 20.77
N LEU A 202 0.49 -8.96 21.00
CA LEU A 202 1.57 -8.55 20.12
C LEU A 202 1.57 -9.36 18.82
N ASN A 203 1.53 -8.67 17.69
CA ASN A 203 1.52 -9.25 16.34
C ASN A 203 2.81 -8.98 15.56
N MET A 204 3.60 -7.97 15.96
CA MET A 204 4.82 -7.60 15.25
C MET A 204 5.90 -7.13 16.21
N VAL A 205 7.10 -7.70 16.03
CA VAL A 205 8.35 -7.24 16.62
C VAL A 205 9.36 -7.00 15.50
N ASN A 206 9.68 -5.74 15.23
CA ASN A 206 10.67 -5.36 14.23
C ASN A 206 11.97 -4.92 14.90
N LEU A 207 13.03 -5.70 14.73
CA LEU A 207 14.39 -5.47 15.23
C LEU A 207 15.39 -5.46 14.05
N SER A 208 14.93 -5.15 12.84
CA SER A 208 15.79 -5.16 11.65
C SER A 208 16.82 -4.03 11.66
N ASN A 209 17.93 -4.24 10.93
CA ASN A 209 19.04 -3.29 10.78
C ASN A 209 19.65 -2.86 12.12
N GLN A 210 19.71 -3.79 13.07
CA GLN A 210 20.38 -3.60 14.36
C GLN A 210 21.76 -4.27 14.35
N LYS A 211 22.44 -4.31 15.50
CA LYS A 211 23.75 -4.96 15.66
C LYS A 211 23.63 -6.22 16.49
N ILE A 212 22.47 -6.89 16.46
CA ILE A 212 22.17 -7.98 17.37
C ILE A 212 23.10 -9.14 17.06
N VAL A 213 23.87 -9.57 18.06
CA VAL A 213 24.77 -10.72 18.00
C VAL A 213 24.25 -11.86 18.86
N ALA A 214 23.52 -11.55 19.94
CA ALA A 214 23.03 -12.53 20.90
C ALA A 214 21.54 -12.38 21.20
N ILE A 215 20.83 -13.50 21.33
CA ILE A 215 19.43 -13.55 21.74
C ILE A 215 19.35 -14.63 22.81
N ASN A 216 18.94 -14.27 24.02
CA ASN A 216 18.87 -15.19 25.14
C ASN A 216 17.67 -16.15 25.05
N ASP A 217 17.64 -17.15 25.92
CA ASP A 217 16.54 -18.12 26.02
C ASP A 217 15.20 -17.43 26.26
N SER A 218 14.14 -17.96 25.65
CA SER A 218 12.77 -17.48 25.81
C SER A 218 12.58 -15.99 25.49
N ALA A 219 13.52 -15.35 24.78
CA ALA A 219 13.43 -13.94 24.44
C ALA A 219 12.11 -13.62 23.72
N PHE A 220 11.70 -14.49 22.79
CA PHE A 220 10.45 -14.43 22.05
C PHE A 220 9.43 -15.43 22.57
N GLN A 221 9.35 -15.65 23.88
CA GLN A 221 8.19 -16.31 24.50
C GLN A 221 6.99 -15.35 24.47
N PHE A 222 5.77 -15.85 24.21
CA PHE A 222 4.54 -15.06 24.17
C PHE A 222 3.43 -15.84 24.91
N PRO A 223 2.43 -15.16 25.50
CA PRO A 223 1.28 -15.82 26.08
C PRO A 223 0.42 -16.55 25.02
N ARG A 224 -0.23 -17.65 25.42
CA ARG A 224 -1.05 -18.49 24.50
C ARG A 224 -2.21 -17.78 23.79
N ALA A 225 -2.66 -16.62 24.26
CA ALA A 225 -3.75 -15.88 23.64
C ALA A 225 -3.37 -15.31 22.25
N ASN A 226 -2.09 -15.34 21.89
CA ASN A 226 -1.51 -14.56 20.81
C ASN A 226 -1.21 -15.37 19.53
N TRP A 227 -1.98 -16.43 19.31
CA TRP A 227 -1.61 -17.52 18.41
C TRP A 227 -1.96 -17.31 16.93
N ASP A 228 -2.66 -16.24 16.58
CA ASP A 228 -3.18 -16.15 15.22
C ASP A 228 -2.08 -15.73 14.22
N HIS A 229 -1.32 -14.64 14.43
CA HIS A 229 -0.19 -14.28 13.55
C HIS A 229 0.81 -13.35 14.25
N ILE A 230 2.03 -13.82 14.54
CA ILE A 230 3.13 -12.95 14.99
C ILE A 230 4.31 -12.96 14.01
N THR A 231 4.77 -11.76 13.66
CA THR A 231 5.91 -11.50 12.79
C THR A 231 7.10 -11.01 13.61
N ILE A 232 8.23 -11.68 13.49
CA ILE A 232 9.50 -11.28 14.09
C ILE A 232 10.47 -10.95 12.95
N ASN A 233 10.81 -9.67 12.81
CA ASN A 233 11.80 -9.22 11.83
C ASN A 233 13.15 -9.00 12.52
N LEU A 234 14.14 -9.81 12.13
CA LEU A 234 15.54 -9.78 12.59
C LEU A 234 16.50 -9.57 11.40
N GLU A 235 16.02 -9.05 10.27
CA GLU A 235 16.82 -8.84 9.06
C GLU A 235 18.00 -7.89 9.30
N HIS A 236 19.07 -8.08 8.54
CA HIS A 236 20.24 -7.20 8.52
C HIS A 236 20.85 -6.97 9.92
N ASN A 237 20.97 -8.03 10.71
CA ASN A 237 21.67 -8.06 11.99
C ASN A 237 23.03 -8.76 11.87
N ASN A 238 23.71 -8.92 13.02
CA ASN A 238 24.99 -9.63 13.13
C ASN A 238 24.83 -10.96 13.87
N LEU A 239 23.69 -11.65 13.69
CA LEU A 239 23.36 -12.86 14.43
C LEU A 239 24.44 -13.93 14.25
N ASN A 240 24.73 -14.65 15.33
CA ASN A 240 25.70 -15.74 15.34
C ASN A 240 25.09 -16.95 16.04
N GLY A 241 25.07 -18.11 15.38
CA GLY A 241 24.47 -19.33 15.91
C GLY A 241 24.96 -19.70 17.31
N SER A 242 26.23 -19.46 17.63
CA SER A 242 26.81 -19.78 18.97
C SER A 242 26.33 -18.87 20.10
N ARG A 243 25.56 -17.82 19.77
CA ARG A 243 25.07 -16.79 20.69
C ARG A 243 23.55 -16.74 20.75
N LEU A 244 22.88 -17.70 20.13
CA LEU A 244 21.43 -17.88 20.22
C LEU A 244 21.13 -18.88 21.35
N GLY A 245 20.19 -18.50 22.22
CA GLY A 245 19.66 -19.37 23.26
C GLY A 245 19.03 -20.65 22.67
N SER A 246 19.03 -21.73 23.43
CA SER A 246 18.56 -23.05 22.98
C SER A 246 17.06 -23.21 22.99
N HIS A 247 16.28 -22.18 23.34
CA HIS A 247 14.81 -22.17 23.30
C HIS A 247 14.30 -20.77 23.02
N LEU A 248 14.49 -20.25 21.80
CA LEU A 248 14.06 -18.88 21.48
C LEU A 248 12.52 -18.75 21.44
N PHE A 249 11.82 -19.83 21.10
CA PHE A 249 10.38 -19.84 20.77
C PHE A 249 9.56 -20.89 21.54
N PRO A 250 9.71 -21.06 22.87
CA PRO A 250 9.34 -22.28 23.61
C PRO A 250 7.84 -22.66 23.62
N THR A 251 6.93 -21.85 23.09
CA THR A 251 5.47 -22.07 23.18
C THR A 251 4.64 -21.40 22.06
N ASN A 252 5.23 -21.03 20.93
CA ASN A 252 4.67 -19.98 20.07
C ASN A 252 4.43 -20.35 18.61
N LYS A 253 3.24 -19.97 18.13
CA LYS A 253 2.91 -19.82 16.71
C LYS A 253 3.49 -18.54 16.13
N VAL A 254 4.83 -18.45 16.10
CA VAL A 254 5.48 -17.44 15.27
C VAL A 254 5.20 -17.78 13.82
N THR A 255 4.35 -17.00 13.16
CA THR A 255 3.93 -17.27 11.79
C THR A 255 4.95 -16.78 10.78
N THR A 256 5.70 -15.74 11.10
CA THR A 256 6.70 -15.17 10.19
C THR A 256 7.95 -14.78 10.93
N LEU A 257 9.08 -15.32 10.48
CA LEU A 257 10.42 -15.02 10.97
C LEU A 257 11.26 -14.52 9.79
N MET A 258 11.81 -13.32 9.91
CA MET A 258 12.62 -12.71 8.84
C MET A 258 14.07 -12.60 9.32
N LEU A 259 14.97 -13.34 8.70
CA LEU A 259 16.39 -13.44 9.06
C LEU A 259 17.31 -13.00 7.91
N ALA A 260 16.76 -12.47 6.82
CA ALA A 260 17.53 -12.07 5.64
C ALA A 260 18.70 -11.12 5.98
N GLY A 261 19.81 -11.24 5.27
CA GLY A 261 20.97 -10.35 5.43
C GLY A 261 21.81 -10.56 6.69
N ASN A 262 21.59 -11.61 7.48
CA ASN A 262 22.44 -11.98 8.63
C ASN A 262 23.70 -12.74 8.18
N MET A 263 24.69 -12.01 7.66
CA MET A 263 25.89 -12.63 7.05
C MET A 263 26.77 -13.43 8.03
N ASN A 264 26.67 -13.18 9.34
CA ASN A 264 27.43 -13.91 10.36
C ASN A 264 26.75 -15.20 10.86
N LEU A 265 25.50 -15.45 10.41
CA LEU A 265 24.73 -16.60 10.84
C LEU A 265 25.04 -17.79 9.94
N THR A 266 26.13 -18.51 10.23
CA THR A 266 26.59 -19.63 9.40
C THR A 266 25.85 -20.95 9.67
N TYR A 267 25.13 -21.04 10.80
CA TYR A 267 24.28 -22.18 11.13
C TYR A 267 23.12 -21.77 12.04
N LEU A 268 22.05 -22.58 12.02
CA LEU A 268 20.91 -22.47 12.94
C LEU A 268 21.04 -23.54 14.03
N PRO A 269 21.26 -23.18 15.31
CA PRO A 269 21.29 -24.17 16.38
C PRO A 269 19.94 -24.86 16.49
N ASP A 270 19.94 -26.19 16.47
CA ASP A 270 18.73 -27.01 16.54
C ASP A 270 17.80 -26.54 17.67
N GLY A 271 18.26 -26.55 18.93
CA GLY A 271 17.44 -26.11 20.07
C GLY A 271 16.83 -24.71 19.90
N ALA A 272 17.57 -23.75 19.34
CA ALA A 272 17.09 -22.37 19.20
C ALA A 272 15.85 -22.26 18.31
N PHE A 273 15.75 -23.10 17.28
CA PHE A 273 14.71 -23.05 16.25
C PHE A 273 13.79 -24.27 16.24
N TYR A 274 14.10 -25.32 16.99
CA TYR A 274 13.32 -26.55 17.04
C TYR A 274 11.85 -26.28 17.34
N ASP A 275 11.58 -25.47 18.37
CA ASP A 275 10.22 -25.11 18.79
C ASP A 275 9.46 -24.34 17.69
N PHE A 276 10.15 -23.57 16.85
CA PHE A 276 9.55 -22.84 15.72
C PHE A 276 9.11 -23.77 14.57
N PHE A 277 9.75 -24.92 14.42
CA PHE A 277 9.60 -25.76 13.24
C PHE A 277 8.86 -27.09 13.48
N GLU A 278 8.92 -27.66 14.69
CA GLU A 278 8.43 -29.02 14.97
C GLU A 278 7.03 -29.09 15.62
N GLU A 279 6.53 -28.04 16.28
CA GLU A 279 5.23 -28.12 16.96
C GLU A 279 4.06 -28.32 15.97
N ARG A 280 3.12 -29.22 16.31
CA ARG A 280 2.00 -29.57 15.41
C ARG A 280 1.08 -28.36 15.18
N GLY A 281 0.91 -27.94 13.92
CA GLY A 281 0.02 -26.84 13.50
C GLY A 281 0.74 -25.61 12.92
N HIS A 282 2.04 -25.74 12.61
CA HIS A 282 2.91 -24.70 12.06
C HIS A 282 3.07 -24.73 10.53
N ASP A 283 2.18 -25.38 9.80
CA ASP A 283 2.13 -25.36 8.33
C ASP A 283 1.89 -23.94 7.74
N LYS A 284 1.72 -22.93 8.59
CA LYS A 284 1.68 -21.50 8.25
C LYS A 284 2.95 -20.72 8.59
N ASN A 285 3.91 -21.33 9.30
CA ASN A 285 5.14 -20.66 9.66
C ASN A 285 5.97 -20.42 8.40
N THR A 286 6.54 -19.21 8.29
CA THR A 286 7.36 -18.77 7.18
C THR A 286 8.67 -18.23 7.73
N CYS A 287 9.78 -18.62 7.11
CA CYS A 287 11.11 -18.16 7.49
C CYS A 287 11.84 -17.61 6.25
N ASP A 288 12.18 -16.32 6.25
CA ASP A 288 13.02 -15.73 5.19
C ASP A 288 14.48 -15.73 5.62
N MET A 289 15.33 -16.38 4.83
CA MET A 289 16.78 -16.49 5.08
C MET A 289 17.63 -15.96 3.94
N LEU A 290 17.08 -15.10 3.08
CA LEU A 290 17.78 -14.58 1.92
C LEU A 290 19.09 -13.88 2.32
N GLY A 291 20.21 -14.24 1.67
CA GLY A 291 21.52 -13.64 1.93
C GLY A 291 22.23 -14.13 3.19
N ILE A 292 21.72 -15.17 3.86
CA ILE A 292 22.47 -15.93 4.87
C ILE A 292 23.39 -16.92 4.14
N GLN A 293 24.64 -17.05 4.58
CA GLN A 293 25.61 -18.01 4.06
C GLN A 293 25.70 -19.21 5.00
N MET A 294 24.87 -20.23 4.78
CA MET A 294 24.92 -21.45 5.58
C MET A 294 25.84 -22.48 4.95
N GLU A 295 26.72 -23.07 5.75
CA GLU A 295 27.53 -24.20 5.33
C GLU A 295 26.76 -25.51 5.52
N ILE A 296 26.90 -26.45 4.57
CA ILE A 296 26.33 -27.80 4.72
C ILE A 296 27.27 -28.62 5.60
N ASP A 297 27.11 -28.50 6.91
CA ASP A 297 27.90 -29.21 7.90
C ASP A 297 27.00 -29.93 8.93
N ARG A 298 27.63 -30.57 9.92
CA ARG A 298 26.90 -31.28 11.00
C ARG A 298 26.00 -30.38 11.83
N LEU A 299 26.23 -29.06 11.86
CA LEU A 299 25.43 -28.11 12.63
C LEU A 299 24.11 -27.77 11.90
N ASN A 300 24.08 -27.85 10.57
CA ASN A 300 22.90 -27.58 9.75
C ASN A 300 22.18 -28.82 9.21
N MET A 301 22.70 -30.03 9.43
CA MET A 301 22.11 -31.27 8.90
C MET A 301 20.64 -31.46 9.30
N TRP A 302 20.24 -31.03 10.49
CA TRP A 302 18.87 -31.14 10.96
C TRP A 302 17.87 -30.35 10.07
N LEU A 303 18.30 -29.26 9.42
CA LEU A 303 17.48 -28.51 8.45
C LEU A 303 17.21 -29.33 7.19
N VAL A 304 18.20 -30.13 6.77
CA VAL A 304 18.08 -31.03 5.61
C VAL A 304 17.12 -32.18 5.95
N ASP A 305 17.32 -32.78 7.12
CA ASP A 305 16.52 -33.92 7.59
C ASP A 305 15.04 -33.55 7.78
N ASN A 306 14.76 -32.29 8.14
CA ASN A 306 13.40 -31.79 8.40
C ASN A 306 12.81 -30.93 7.27
N LYS A 307 13.47 -30.85 6.11
CA LYS A 307 13.08 -29.98 4.98
C LYS A 307 11.61 -30.13 4.55
N VAL A 308 11.09 -31.35 4.57
CA VAL A 308 9.69 -31.66 4.19
C VAL A 308 8.71 -31.07 5.19
N THR A 309 9.01 -31.16 6.47
CA THR A 309 8.15 -30.67 7.56
C THR A 309 8.13 -29.15 7.63
N MET A 310 9.26 -28.51 7.34
CA MET A 310 9.49 -27.09 7.59
C MET A 310 9.04 -26.14 6.45
N LYS A 311 8.49 -26.67 5.35
CA LYS A 311 8.18 -25.92 4.11
C LYS A 311 9.31 -24.96 3.69
N LEU A 312 10.55 -25.38 3.92
CA LEU A 312 11.73 -24.57 3.61
C LEU A 312 11.86 -24.48 2.09
N ASP A 313 11.53 -23.29 1.58
CA ASP A 313 11.54 -22.95 0.16
C ASP A 313 12.96 -23.08 -0.46
N GLN A 314 13.07 -23.01 -1.79
CA GLN A 314 14.30 -22.82 -2.55
C GLN A 314 15.22 -21.72 -1.98
N LYS A 315 14.67 -20.76 -1.22
CA LYS A 315 15.45 -19.77 -0.46
C LYS A 315 16.48 -20.42 0.49
N LEU A 316 16.16 -21.55 1.14
CA LEU A 316 17.13 -22.30 1.95
C LEU A 316 18.21 -22.93 1.06
N LEU A 317 17.82 -23.55 -0.05
CA LEU A 317 18.76 -24.13 -1.02
C LEU A 317 19.71 -23.07 -1.59
N HIS A 318 19.22 -21.84 -1.79
CA HIS A 318 20.03 -20.71 -2.20
C HIS A 318 21.00 -20.26 -1.09
N ALA A 319 20.53 -20.22 0.16
CA ALA A 319 21.35 -19.89 1.34
C ALA A 319 22.42 -20.96 1.65
N MET A 320 22.19 -22.22 1.27
CA MET A 320 23.13 -23.34 1.41
C MET A 320 24.10 -23.50 0.22
N GLY A 321 24.08 -22.57 -0.74
CA GLY A 321 25.03 -22.53 -1.87
C GLY A 321 24.79 -23.55 -3.00
N LYS A 322 25.60 -23.43 -4.08
CA LYS A 322 25.52 -24.27 -5.30
C LYS A 322 25.68 -25.78 -5.04
N ASP A 323 26.27 -26.19 -3.93
CA ASP A 323 26.51 -27.60 -3.61
C ASP A 323 25.27 -28.33 -3.05
N GLY A 324 24.22 -27.59 -2.64
CA GLY A 324 22.95 -28.18 -2.22
C GLY A 324 22.27 -29.02 -3.31
N THR A 325 22.49 -28.69 -4.60
CA THR A 325 22.00 -29.50 -5.73
C THR A 325 22.75 -30.81 -5.94
N GLU A 326 24.02 -30.93 -5.50
CA GLU A 326 24.78 -32.19 -5.57
C GLU A 326 24.34 -33.17 -4.47
N LEU A 327 23.97 -32.68 -3.28
CA LEU A 327 23.52 -33.54 -2.18
C LEU A 327 22.15 -34.19 -2.43
N LEU A 328 21.25 -33.52 -3.17
CA LEU A 328 19.97 -34.08 -3.64
C LEU A 328 20.17 -35.30 -4.55
N LYS A 329 21.28 -35.36 -5.29
CA LYS A 329 21.64 -36.55 -6.10
C LYS A 329 22.08 -37.74 -5.23
N HIS A 330 22.60 -37.49 -4.03
CA HIS A 330 23.06 -38.54 -3.11
C HIS A 330 21.97 -39.03 -2.14
N THR A 331 21.09 -38.15 -1.66
CA THR A 331 19.97 -38.52 -0.78
C THR A 331 18.87 -39.30 -1.51
N HIS A 332 18.62 -39.04 -2.80
CA HIS A 332 17.71 -39.87 -3.61
C HIS A 332 18.19 -41.31 -3.81
N LYS A 333 19.48 -41.61 -3.59
CA LYS A 333 20.02 -42.96 -3.76
C LYS A 333 19.83 -43.87 -2.54
N GLN A 334 19.21 -43.39 -1.45
CA GLN A 334 19.06 -44.15 -0.20
C GLN A 334 17.61 -44.27 0.33
N MET A 335 16.60 -43.79 -0.39
CA MET A 335 15.19 -44.00 -0.02
C MET A 335 14.44 -44.77 -1.12
N ASP A 336 14.72 -46.07 -1.24
CA ASP A 336 13.79 -47.03 -1.86
C ASP A 336 12.78 -47.49 -0.78
N VAL A 337 11.76 -46.67 -0.54
CA VAL A 337 10.53 -47.11 0.16
C VAL A 337 9.34 -46.62 -0.65
N ALA A 338 8.54 -47.58 -1.12
CA ALA A 338 7.36 -47.32 -1.94
C ALA A 338 6.34 -46.40 -1.23
N PRO A 339 5.73 -45.43 -1.91
CA PRO A 339 4.68 -44.61 -1.31
C PRO A 339 3.37 -45.40 -1.18
N PRO A 340 2.59 -45.19 -0.11
CA PRO A 340 1.24 -45.74 -0.01
C PRO A 340 0.30 -45.04 -0.99
N ALA A 341 -0.67 -45.80 -1.46
CA ALA A 341 -1.71 -45.33 -2.36
C ALA A 341 -2.68 -44.33 -1.70
N ALA A 342 -3.18 -43.44 -2.57
CA ALA A 342 -4.45 -42.70 -2.52
C ALA A 342 -4.46 -41.25 -1.99
N ASN A 343 -4.86 -40.37 -2.92
CA ASN A 343 -5.67 -39.16 -2.78
C ASN A 343 -5.03 -37.93 -2.10
N ALA A 344 -4.04 -37.35 -2.78
CA ALA A 344 -3.83 -35.91 -2.78
C ALA A 344 -3.37 -35.49 -4.18
N HIS A 345 -4.09 -34.55 -4.83
CA HIS A 345 -3.63 -33.94 -6.07
C HIS A 345 -2.38 -33.10 -5.77
N TYR A 346 -1.22 -33.73 -5.96
CA TYR A 346 0.10 -33.21 -5.66
C TYR A 346 0.60 -32.37 -6.84
N PHE A 347 0.34 -31.07 -6.82
CA PHE A 347 0.91 -30.11 -7.77
C PHE A 347 2.25 -29.57 -7.23
N GLY A 348 3.28 -30.42 -7.21
CA GLY A 348 4.57 -30.09 -6.57
C GLY A 348 5.74 -29.84 -7.51
N HIS A 349 5.77 -30.47 -8.69
CA HIS A 349 6.93 -30.39 -9.56
C HIS A 349 6.51 -30.42 -11.03
N LEU A 350 6.93 -29.41 -11.80
CA LEU A 350 7.05 -29.60 -13.24
C LEU A 350 8.03 -30.76 -13.46
N PRO A 351 7.67 -31.77 -14.26
CA PRO A 351 8.65 -32.73 -14.70
C PRO A 351 9.60 -31.99 -15.63
N VAL A 352 10.84 -31.79 -15.17
CA VAL A 352 11.95 -31.15 -15.89
C VAL A 352 11.91 -29.61 -15.82
N ASP A 353 13.06 -28.99 -15.49
CA ASP A 353 13.34 -27.59 -15.74
C ASP A 353 13.18 -27.31 -17.25
N ILE A 354 12.00 -26.88 -17.68
CA ILE A 354 11.77 -26.43 -19.05
C ILE A 354 12.35 -25.02 -19.15
N LEU A 355 13.68 -24.94 -19.18
CA LEU A 355 14.39 -23.69 -19.47
C LEU A 355 13.82 -23.14 -20.79
N PRO A 356 13.36 -21.89 -20.80
CA PRO A 356 13.75 -20.80 -19.89
C PRO A 356 12.71 -20.40 -18.83
N CYS A 357 11.72 -21.24 -18.57
CA CYS A 357 10.66 -20.97 -17.61
C CYS A 357 10.91 -21.66 -16.27
N THR A 358 10.51 -21.02 -15.18
CA THR A 358 10.46 -21.59 -13.84
C THR A 358 9.02 -21.63 -13.35
N CYS A 359 8.68 -22.64 -12.54
CA CYS A 359 7.39 -22.72 -11.87
C CYS A 359 7.59 -22.76 -10.36
N HIS A 360 7.01 -21.78 -9.67
CA HIS A 360 7.14 -21.66 -8.23
C HIS A 360 5.81 -21.19 -7.63
N ASN A 361 5.32 -21.87 -6.58
CA ASN A 361 4.04 -21.56 -5.92
C ASN A 361 2.85 -21.39 -6.89
N ASN A 362 2.76 -22.25 -7.90
CA ASN A 362 1.74 -22.19 -8.94
C ASN A 362 1.82 -20.93 -9.84
N HIS A 363 2.99 -20.30 -9.92
CA HIS A 363 3.30 -19.20 -10.83
C HIS A 363 4.34 -19.67 -11.85
N ILE A 364 4.02 -19.59 -13.15
CA ILE A 364 4.97 -19.85 -14.23
C ILE A 364 5.60 -18.52 -14.65
N LYS A 365 6.93 -18.45 -14.68
CA LYS A 365 7.69 -17.26 -15.07
C LYS A 365 8.77 -17.62 -16.08
N CYS A 366 8.76 -16.98 -17.24
CA CYS A 366 9.77 -17.15 -18.27
C CYS A 366 10.58 -15.86 -18.44
N VAL A 367 11.92 -15.94 -18.37
CA VAL A 367 12.79 -14.74 -18.33
C VAL A 367 13.86 -14.78 -19.42
N ALA A 368 14.05 -13.64 -20.11
CA ALA A 368 15.23 -13.26 -20.90
C ALA A 368 15.79 -14.36 -21.83
N THR A 369 14.98 -14.77 -22.80
CA THR A 369 15.30 -15.86 -23.72
C THR A 369 15.98 -15.27 -24.97
N THR A 370 17.24 -15.61 -25.22
CA THR A 370 17.91 -15.23 -26.49
C THR A 370 17.39 -16.02 -27.68
N LYS A 371 16.78 -17.18 -27.42
CA LYS A 371 16.02 -17.96 -28.40
C LYS A 371 14.55 -17.57 -28.30
N GLU A 372 13.89 -17.56 -29.45
CA GLU A 372 12.44 -17.40 -29.52
C GLU A 372 11.77 -18.49 -28.69
N LEU A 373 10.92 -18.08 -27.74
CA LEU A 373 10.13 -19.00 -26.93
C LEU A 373 8.91 -19.39 -27.76
N ASP A 374 8.88 -20.62 -28.25
CA ASP A 374 7.71 -21.19 -28.90
C ASP A 374 6.70 -21.60 -27.82
N LEU A 375 5.65 -20.79 -27.65
CA LEU A 375 4.62 -21.04 -26.65
C LEU A 375 3.77 -22.27 -26.97
N ASP A 376 3.60 -22.59 -28.26
CA ASP A 376 2.79 -23.75 -28.65
C ASP A 376 3.50 -25.03 -28.22
N ASP A 377 4.78 -25.20 -28.59
CA ASP A 377 5.61 -26.32 -28.15
C ASP A 377 5.72 -26.40 -26.61
N PHE A 378 5.83 -25.24 -25.94
CA PHE A 378 5.93 -25.18 -24.48
C PHE A 378 4.66 -25.68 -23.78
N PHE A 379 3.49 -25.21 -24.21
CA PHE A 379 2.23 -25.60 -23.59
C PHE A 379 1.74 -26.97 -24.04
N ASP A 380 2.07 -27.41 -25.25
CA ASP A 380 1.87 -28.80 -25.69
C ASP A 380 2.64 -29.73 -24.75
N ALA A 381 3.92 -29.45 -24.49
CA ALA A 381 4.73 -30.27 -23.60
C ALA A 381 4.15 -30.34 -22.17
N LEU A 382 3.60 -29.22 -21.67
CA LEU A 382 2.94 -29.18 -20.36
C LEU A 382 1.62 -29.96 -20.34
N ALA A 383 0.79 -29.80 -21.38
CA ALA A 383 -0.49 -30.49 -21.50
C ALA A 383 -0.33 -32.00 -21.63
N HIS A 384 0.77 -32.49 -22.22
CA HIS A 384 1.03 -33.94 -22.32
C HIS A 384 1.38 -34.61 -20.99
N VAL A 385 1.70 -33.85 -19.93
CA VAL A 385 2.02 -34.41 -18.61
C VAL A 385 0.78 -35.01 -17.94
N THR A 386 -0.40 -34.45 -18.20
CA THR A 386 -1.66 -34.89 -17.57
C THR A 386 -2.83 -34.79 -18.54
N ASN A 387 -3.74 -35.77 -18.53
CA ASN A 387 -4.99 -35.69 -19.31
C ASN A 387 -6.00 -34.65 -18.75
N ASP A 388 -5.71 -34.05 -17.59
CA ASP A 388 -6.54 -33.03 -16.96
C ASP A 388 -6.08 -31.62 -17.35
N THR A 389 -7.03 -30.67 -17.40
CA THR A 389 -6.70 -29.25 -17.60
C THR A 389 -5.90 -28.74 -16.40
N LEU A 390 -4.70 -28.22 -16.67
CA LEU A 390 -3.83 -27.67 -15.63
C LEU A 390 -4.24 -26.25 -15.28
N TYR A 391 -4.26 -25.92 -13.99
CA TYR A 391 -4.56 -24.56 -13.52
C TYR A 391 -3.39 -23.98 -12.72
N TYR A 392 -2.89 -22.84 -13.19
CA TYR A 392 -1.88 -22.04 -12.51
C TYR A 392 -2.45 -20.71 -12.05
N LYS A 393 -1.89 -20.18 -10.96
CA LYS A 393 -2.30 -18.88 -10.40
C LYS A 393 -1.90 -17.74 -11.35
N SER A 394 -0.67 -17.75 -11.87
CA SER A 394 -0.25 -16.76 -12.88
C SER A 394 0.73 -17.31 -13.91
N PHE A 395 0.79 -16.62 -15.04
CA PHE A 395 1.82 -16.73 -16.06
C PHE A 395 2.48 -15.37 -16.27
N GLU A 396 3.81 -15.32 -16.26
CA GLU A 396 4.60 -14.11 -16.46
C GLU A 396 5.69 -14.30 -17.54
N LEU A 397 5.66 -13.50 -18.61
CA LEU A 397 6.78 -13.33 -19.53
C LEU A 397 7.56 -12.06 -19.15
N VAL A 398 8.89 -12.20 -19.01
CA VAL A 398 9.78 -11.09 -18.67
C VAL A 398 10.92 -11.00 -19.67
N ASP A 399 11.06 -9.85 -20.33
CA ASP A 399 12.15 -9.52 -21.26
C ASP A 399 12.37 -10.60 -22.34
N THR A 400 11.28 -11.21 -22.81
CA THR A 400 11.35 -12.28 -23.82
C THR A 400 11.35 -11.71 -25.24
N ALA A 401 12.00 -12.42 -26.17
CA ALA A 401 12.08 -12.01 -27.57
C ALA A 401 10.82 -12.33 -28.39
N ILE A 402 9.71 -12.73 -27.76
CA ILE A 402 8.48 -13.12 -28.45
C ILE A 402 7.93 -11.95 -29.27
N THR A 403 7.55 -12.22 -30.52
CA THR A 403 7.02 -11.19 -31.43
C THR A 403 5.51 -11.29 -31.66
N TYR A 404 4.97 -12.48 -31.42
CA TYR A 404 3.60 -12.85 -31.78
C TYR A 404 3.01 -13.82 -30.75
N LEU A 405 1.75 -13.61 -30.37
CA LEU A 405 0.95 -14.62 -29.67
C LEU A 405 0.02 -15.32 -30.68
N PRO A 406 0.21 -16.62 -30.96
CA PRO A 406 -0.61 -17.38 -31.90
C PRO A 406 -2.03 -17.63 -31.36
N PRO A 407 -2.99 -18.08 -32.19
CA PRO A 407 -4.29 -18.56 -31.73
C PRO A 407 -4.13 -19.64 -30.66
N ALA A 408 -4.89 -19.55 -29.57
CA ALA A 408 -4.85 -20.50 -28.45
C ALA A 408 -3.43 -20.74 -27.90
N ALA A 409 -2.64 -19.68 -27.75
CA ALA A 409 -1.24 -19.70 -27.27
C ALA A 409 -1.04 -20.29 -25.86
N PHE A 410 -2.12 -20.67 -25.16
CA PHE A 410 -2.13 -21.23 -23.81
C PHE A 410 -2.94 -22.54 -23.74
N HIS A 411 -3.10 -23.24 -24.86
CA HIS A 411 -3.93 -24.43 -24.94
C HIS A 411 -3.55 -25.49 -23.88
N GLY A 412 -4.55 -26.19 -23.34
CA GLY A 412 -4.34 -27.21 -22.31
C GLY A 412 -4.05 -26.67 -20.90
N VAL A 413 -3.80 -25.37 -20.74
CA VAL A 413 -3.47 -24.75 -19.44
C VAL A 413 -4.35 -23.53 -19.18
N GLN A 414 -4.67 -23.28 -17.91
CA GLN A 414 -5.47 -22.15 -17.47
C GLN A 414 -4.72 -21.29 -16.45
N PHE A 415 -4.94 -19.98 -16.50
CA PHE A 415 -4.26 -19.01 -15.65
C PHE A 415 -5.24 -18.07 -14.97
N GLY A 416 -5.03 -17.81 -13.68
CA GLY A 416 -5.72 -16.73 -12.94
C GLY A 416 -5.29 -15.33 -13.39
N GLU A 417 -4.00 -15.17 -13.71
CA GLU A 417 -3.38 -13.90 -14.08
C GLU A 417 -2.40 -14.08 -15.25
N LEU A 418 -2.42 -13.17 -16.23
CA LEU A 418 -1.46 -13.10 -17.33
C LEU A 418 -0.66 -11.81 -17.24
N LYS A 419 0.68 -11.91 -17.27
CA LYS A 419 1.58 -10.75 -17.16
C LYS A 419 2.68 -10.76 -18.23
N PHE A 420 2.87 -9.64 -18.90
CA PHE A 420 3.90 -9.42 -19.91
C PHE A 420 4.72 -8.19 -19.53
N THR A 421 5.98 -8.37 -19.17
CA THR A 421 6.86 -7.29 -18.68
C THR A 421 8.09 -7.18 -19.55
N GLY A 422 8.39 -6.00 -20.11
CA GLY A 422 9.61 -5.83 -20.89
C GLY A 422 9.62 -6.62 -22.21
N CYS A 423 8.47 -7.12 -22.68
CA CYS A 423 8.35 -7.85 -23.94
C CYS A 423 8.33 -6.86 -25.12
N SER A 424 9.45 -6.15 -25.33
CA SER A 424 9.62 -5.09 -26.33
C SER A 424 9.54 -5.59 -27.78
N ASN A 425 9.56 -6.90 -28.02
CA ASN A 425 9.38 -7.46 -29.36
C ASN A 425 7.93 -7.84 -29.66
N LEU A 426 7.06 -7.93 -28.65
CA LEU A 426 5.70 -8.43 -28.80
C LEU A 426 4.80 -7.38 -29.47
N GLN A 427 4.70 -7.48 -30.80
CA GLN A 427 3.98 -6.52 -31.64
C GLN A 427 2.57 -6.99 -31.98
N CYS A 428 2.35 -8.30 -32.05
CA CYS A 428 1.13 -8.89 -32.57
C CYS A 428 0.49 -9.88 -31.59
N VAL A 429 -0.83 -9.79 -31.44
CA VAL A 429 -1.64 -10.78 -30.71
C VAL A 429 -2.80 -11.19 -31.59
N ASP A 430 -2.89 -12.50 -31.87
CA ASP A 430 -4.02 -13.06 -32.61
C ASP A 430 -5.34 -12.84 -31.82
N PRO A 431 -6.46 -12.50 -32.48
CA PRO A 431 -7.78 -12.37 -31.86
C PRO A 431 -8.23 -13.56 -31.02
N ARG A 432 -7.65 -14.75 -31.23
CA ARG A 432 -7.94 -15.98 -30.51
C ARG A 432 -6.81 -16.41 -29.58
N ALA A 433 -5.81 -15.56 -29.32
CA ALA A 433 -4.64 -15.94 -28.53
C ALA A 433 -4.99 -16.44 -27.11
N PHE A 434 -6.07 -15.94 -26.52
CA PHE A 434 -6.54 -16.34 -25.18
C PHE A 434 -7.75 -17.28 -25.21
N GLU A 435 -8.04 -17.92 -26.34
CA GLU A 435 -9.08 -18.95 -26.44
C GLU A 435 -8.78 -20.09 -25.44
N GLY A 436 -9.78 -20.49 -24.66
CA GLY A 436 -9.63 -21.47 -23.57
C GLY A 436 -9.36 -20.90 -22.18
N LEU A 437 -8.96 -19.61 -22.07
CA LEU A 437 -8.70 -18.94 -20.79
C LEU A 437 -9.92 -18.21 -20.19
N ALA A 438 -11.01 -18.15 -20.95
CA ALA A 438 -12.18 -17.29 -20.71
C ALA A 438 -12.75 -17.31 -19.28
N TYR A 439 -12.69 -18.45 -18.59
CA TYR A 439 -13.35 -18.68 -17.30
C TYR A 439 -12.45 -18.43 -16.08
N ASN A 440 -11.14 -18.39 -16.24
CA ASN A 440 -10.23 -18.41 -15.08
C ASN A 440 -9.40 -17.15 -14.96
N THR A 441 -9.10 -16.48 -16.07
CA THR A 441 -8.28 -15.26 -16.04
C THR A 441 -9.09 -14.09 -15.49
N THR A 442 -8.65 -13.57 -14.35
CA THR A 442 -9.24 -12.42 -13.65
C THR A 442 -8.40 -11.16 -13.83
N SER A 443 -7.13 -11.29 -14.22
CA SER A 443 -6.20 -10.16 -14.41
C SER A 443 -5.35 -10.32 -15.67
N PHE A 444 -5.23 -9.23 -16.43
CA PHE A 444 -4.35 -9.13 -17.60
C PHE A 444 -3.46 -7.90 -17.44
N MET A 445 -2.14 -8.09 -17.46
CA MET A 445 -1.15 -7.05 -17.22
C MET A 445 -0.08 -6.99 -18.32
N VAL A 446 0.17 -5.80 -18.84
CA VAL A 446 1.26 -5.50 -19.77
C VAL A 446 2.00 -4.28 -19.24
N GLU A 447 3.30 -4.43 -19.02
CA GLU A 447 4.17 -3.37 -18.56
C GLU A 447 5.37 -3.22 -19.50
N VAL A 448 5.64 -1.98 -19.94
CA VAL A 448 6.87 -1.62 -20.68
C VAL A 448 7.13 -2.57 -21.86
N SER A 449 6.16 -2.68 -22.77
CA SER A 449 6.22 -3.63 -23.89
C SER A 449 5.78 -2.95 -25.18
N ASP A 450 6.31 -3.35 -26.33
CA ASP A 450 6.03 -2.65 -27.60
C ASP A 450 4.70 -3.07 -28.25
N PHE A 451 3.69 -3.32 -27.42
CA PHE A 451 2.35 -3.66 -27.85
C PHE A 451 1.73 -2.51 -28.65
N ARG A 452 1.59 -2.69 -29.97
CA ARG A 452 0.99 -1.68 -30.86
C ARG A 452 -0.54 -1.74 -30.91
N GLY A 453 -1.13 -2.84 -30.41
CA GLY A 453 -2.56 -3.02 -30.12
C GLY A 453 -3.48 -3.20 -31.33
N VAL A 454 -3.29 -2.41 -32.38
CA VAL A 454 -4.01 -2.52 -33.66
C VAL A 454 -3.01 -2.23 -34.76
N ASP A 455 -2.66 -3.27 -35.51
CA ASP A 455 -1.90 -3.10 -36.74
C ASP A 455 -2.81 -2.56 -37.86
N PRO A 456 -2.27 -2.16 -39.04
CA PRO A 456 -3.07 -1.64 -40.16
C PRO A 456 -4.31 -2.49 -40.45
N PRO A 457 -5.39 -1.92 -41.04
CA PRO A 457 -6.70 -2.57 -41.23
C PRO A 457 -6.74 -3.92 -41.99
N ASN A 458 -5.59 -4.47 -42.39
CA ASN A 458 -5.42 -5.79 -43.00
C ASN A 458 -4.59 -6.77 -42.15
N SER A 459 -4.25 -6.42 -40.92
CA SER A 459 -3.49 -7.29 -40.04
C SER A 459 -4.39 -8.28 -39.31
N THR A 460 -3.85 -9.48 -39.10
CA THR A 460 -4.46 -10.49 -38.25
C THR A 460 -4.31 -10.15 -36.77
N CYS A 461 -3.52 -9.14 -36.39
CA CYS A 461 -3.31 -8.75 -35.00
C CYS A 461 -4.44 -7.87 -34.48
N ASN A 462 -5.11 -8.30 -33.41
CA ASN A 462 -6.13 -7.49 -32.74
C ASN A 462 -6.17 -7.80 -31.24
N LEU A 463 -5.44 -7.00 -30.47
CA LEU A 463 -5.37 -7.14 -29.02
C LEU A 463 -6.76 -7.03 -28.38
N PHE A 464 -7.60 -6.10 -28.84
CA PHE A 464 -8.91 -5.86 -28.23
C PHE A 464 -9.89 -7.00 -28.49
N ALA A 465 -9.81 -7.63 -29.67
CA ALA A 465 -10.55 -8.87 -29.94
C ALA A 465 -10.04 -10.02 -29.06
N ALA A 466 -8.72 -10.17 -28.89
CA ALA A 466 -8.13 -11.17 -28.00
C ALA A 466 -8.60 -10.97 -26.55
N LEU A 467 -8.51 -9.75 -26.02
CA LEU A 467 -8.99 -9.41 -24.68
C LEU A 467 -10.48 -9.70 -24.50
N SER A 468 -11.29 -9.52 -25.55
CA SER A 468 -12.72 -9.83 -25.52
C SER A 468 -13.03 -11.33 -25.34
N THR A 469 -12.03 -12.22 -25.45
CA THR A 469 -12.21 -13.65 -25.12
C THR A 469 -12.10 -13.94 -23.61
N LEU A 470 -11.52 -13.04 -22.82
CA LEU A 470 -11.30 -13.20 -21.37
C LEU A 470 -12.55 -12.84 -20.55
N THR A 471 -13.64 -13.60 -20.69
CA THR A 471 -14.96 -13.21 -20.13
C THR A 471 -15.01 -12.94 -18.62
N ASN A 472 -14.11 -13.54 -17.84
CA ASN A 472 -14.02 -13.37 -16.39
C ASN A 472 -12.98 -12.34 -15.92
N VAL A 473 -12.32 -11.62 -16.84
CA VAL A 473 -11.33 -10.60 -16.47
C VAL A 473 -12.00 -9.47 -15.69
N GLU A 474 -11.39 -9.09 -14.57
CA GLU A 474 -11.82 -8.00 -13.70
C GLU A 474 -10.92 -6.77 -13.84
N THR A 475 -9.65 -6.98 -14.18
CA THR A 475 -8.66 -5.90 -14.33
C THR A 475 -7.85 -6.10 -15.60
N ILE A 476 -7.76 -5.03 -16.40
CA ILE A 476 -6.85 -4.92 -17.55
C ILE A 476 -5.91 -3.75 -17.25
N ASN A 477 -4.61 -4.02 -17.19
CA ASN A 477 -3.58 -3.01 -17.01
C ASN A 477 -2.59 -3.09 -18.18
N ILE A 478 -2.53 -2.06 -19.02
CA ILE A 478 -1.64 -1.97 -20.18
C ILE A 478 -0.92 -0.62 -20.10
N VAL A 479 0.15 -0.57 -19.31
CA VAL A 479 0.90 0.66 -19.00
C VAL A 479 2.28 0.66 -19.66
N GLY A 480 2.67 1.84 -20.16
CA GLY A 480 3.95 1.99 -20.86
C GLY A 480 4.04 1.13 -22.13
N SER A 481 2.92 0.95 -22.84
CA SER A 481 2.88 0.25 -24.11
C SER A 481 3.07 1.19 -25.31
N GLU A 482 3.27 0.62 -26.49
CA GLU A 482 3.29 1.32 -27.77
C GLU A 482 1.89 1.50 -28.38
N LEU A 483 0.83 1.34 -27.58
CA LEU A 483 -0.55 1.47 -28.02
C LEU A 483 -0.80 2.94 -28.41
N THR A 484 -1.22 3.16 -29.66
CA THR A 484 -1.45 4.53 -30.17
C THR A 484 -2.92 4.91 -30.28
N VAL A 485 -3.81 3.92 -30.40
CA VAL A 485 -5.25 4.14 -30.60
C VAL A 485 -6.05 3.09 -29.83
N ILE A 486 -7.12 3.53 -29.18
CA ILE A 486 -8.20 2.64 -28.74
C ILE A 486 -9.27 2.67 -29.85
N PRO A 487 -9.56 1.55 -30.55
CA PRO A 487 -10.42 1.56 -31.72
C PRO A 487 -11.90 1.78 -31.38
N ASP A 488 -12.69 2.05 -32.41
CA ASP A 488 -14.14 2.09 -32.30
C ASP A 488 -14.65 0.73 -31.81
N ASN A 489 -15.55 0.73 -30.83
CA ASN A 489 -16.12 -0.49 -30.25
C ASN A 489 -15.07 -1.50 -29.75
N ALA A 490 -13.94 -1.03 -29.21
CA ALA A 490 -12.82 -1.85 -28.75
C ALA A 490 -13.24 -3.13 -28.01
N PHE A 491 -14.24 -3.05 -27.11
CA PHE A 491 -14.69 -4.21 -26.32
C PHE A 491 -16.05 -4.79 -26.76
N ASN A 492 -16.45 -4.62 -28.02
CA ASN A 492 -17.77 -5.04 -28.53
C ASN A 492 -17.72 -6.28 -29.44
N HIS A 493 -16.61 -7.03 -29.44
CA HIS A 493 -16.44 -8.11 -30.40
C HIS A 493 -17.28 -9.36 -30.10
N ASN A 494 -17.88 -9.48 -28.91
CA ASN A 494 -18.82 -10.55 -28.54
C ASN A 494 -19.92 -9.98 -27.64
N THR A 495 -21.18 -10.18 -27.99
CA THR A 495 -22.36 -9.70 -27.25
C THR A 495 -22.52 -10.41 -25.91
N GLY A 496 -21.67 -10.07 -24.93
CA GLY A 496 -21.60 -10.71 -23.62
C GLY A 496 -20.19 -10.82 -23.03
N ALA A 497 -19.15 -10.42 -23.78
CA ALA A 497 -17.78 -10.45 -23.29
C ALA A 497 -17.50 -9.36 -22.24
N LEU A 498 -16.61 -9.68 -21.30
CA LEU A 498 -16.09 -8.78 -20.25
C LEU A 498 -17.14 -8.20 -19.30
N THR A 499 -18.20 -8.97 -19.01
CA THR A 499 -19.20 -8.54 -18.02
C THR A 499 -18.64 -8.39 -16.62
N ARG A 500 -17.43 -8.88 -16.30
CA ARG A 500 -16.82 -8.74 -14.97
C ARG A 500 -15.74 -7.67 -14.88
N LEU A 501 -15.40 -7.01 -16.00
CA LEU A 501 -14.34 -6.02 -16.05
C LEU A 501 -14.71 -4.79 -15.23
N LYS A 502 -13.91 -4.52 -14.19
CA LYS A 502 -14.08 -3.42 -13.25
C LYS A 502 -13.07 -2.31 -13.49
N ASN A 503 -11.83 -2.64 -13.81
CA ASN A 503 -10.75 -1.66 -13.91
C ASN A 503 -10.00 -1.78 -15.23
N ILE A 504 -9.84 -0.66 -15.91
CA ILE A 504 -8.96 -0.51 -17.07
C ILE A 504 -7.93 0.56 -16.75
N ASP A 505 -6.65 0.21 -16.86
CA ASP A 505 -5.54 1.12 -16.72
C ASP A 505 -4.73 1.14 -18.02
N PHE A 506 -4.78 2.26 -18.73
CA PHE A 506 -3.96 2.59 -19.88
C PHE A 506 -3.05 3.78 -19.57
N GLY A 507 -2.74 4.05 -18.30
CA GLY A 507 -1.95 5.19 -17.86
C GLY A 507 -0.54 5.21 -18.45
N GLY A 508 -0.05 6.40 -18.78
CA GLY A 508 1.34 6.61 -19.20
C GLY A 508 2.28 6.72 -18.01
N ARG A 509 3.46 6.08 -18.07
CA ARG A 509 4.54 6.39 -17.12
C ARG A 509 5.15 7.74 -17.49
N GLN A 510 4.96 8.76 -16.64
CA GLN A 510 5.66 10.05 -16.69
C GLN A 510 5.75 10.65 -18.12
N THR A 511 4.62 10.90 -18.78
CA THR A 511 4.47 11.46 -20.17
C THR A 511 4.87 10.58 -21.36
N LYS A 512 5.24 9.31 -21.14
CA LYS A 512 5.59 8.39 -22.24
C LYS A 512 4.41 7.71 -22.91
N GLY A 513 3.18 8.02 -22.53
CA GLY A 513 2.00 7.50 -23.19
C GLY A 513 1.97 7.85 -24.69
N LYS A 514 1.43 6.94 -25.50
CA LYS A 514 1.38 7.06 -26.96
C LYS A 514 -0.04 7.08 -27.52
N ILE A 515 -1.04 6.82 -26.69
CA ILE A 515 -2.44 6.85 -27.11
C ILE A 515 -2.80 8.29 -27.47
N TYR A 516 -3.14 8.52 -28.73
CA TYR A 516 -3.54 9.85 -29.22
C TYR A 516 -5.03 9.93 -29.57
N LYS A 517 -5.71 8.78 -29.67
CA LYS A 517 -7.13 8.71 -30.04
C LYS A 517 -7.87 7.61 -29.28
N VAL A 518 -9.07 7.96 -28.80
CA VAL A 518 -10.07 7.01 -28.29
C VAL A 518 -11.24 6.95 -29.28
N GLY A 519 -11.58 5.75 -29.74
CA GLY A 519 -12.61 5.50 -30.74
C GLY A 519 -14.04 5.70 -30.23
N LYS A 520 -14.99 5.73 -31.16
CA LYS A 520 -16.42 5.81 -30.86
C LYS A 520 -16.86 4.58 -30.09
N ARG A 521 -17.68 4.77 -29.06
CA ARG A 521 -18.26 3.67 -28.27
C ARG A 521 -17.22 2.67 -27.71
N ALA A 522 -15.96 3.10 -27.54
CA ALA A 522 -14.85 2.23 -27.15
C ALA A 522 -15.17 1.37 -25.91
N PHE A 523 -15.79 1.98 -24.88
CA PHE A 523 -16.10 1.32 -23.62
C PHE A 523 -17.59 1.00 -23.43
N SER A 524 -18.39 1.12 -24.50
CA SER A 524 -19.86 1.20 -24.36
C SER A 524 -20.55 -0.10 -23.91
N THR A 525 -19.87 -1.23 -23.99
CA THR A 525 -20.38 -2.55 -23.64
C THR A 525 -20.06 -2.98 -22.21
N LEU A 526 -19.18 -2.24 -21.52
CA LEU A 526 -18.61 -2.64 -20.23
C LEU A 526 -19.56 -2.28 -19.07
N LYS A 527 -20.37 -3.26 -18.67
CA LYS A 527 -21.48 -3.09 -17.72
C LYS A 527 -21.09 -2.98 -16.24
N ASN A 528 -19.87 -3.36 -15.87
CA ASN A 528 -19.38 -3.44 -14.48
C ASN A 528 -18.09 -2.65 -14.23
N LEU A 529 -17.71 -1.79 -15.18
CA LEU A 529 -16.54 -0.92 -15.12
C LEU A 529 -16.71 0.19 -14.06
N ASN A 530 -15.73 0.31 -13.18
CA ASN A 530 -15.62 1.33 -12.13
C ASN A 530 -14.52 2.35 -12.43
N MET A 531 -13.49 1.98 -13.18
CA MET A 531 -12.36 2.86 -13.45
C MET A 531 -11.83 2.69 -14.87
N VAL A 532 -11.58 3.82 -15.54
CA VAL A 532 -10.82 3.93 -16.77
C VAL A 532 -9.72 4.97 -16.57
N ASP A 533 -8.47 4.53 -16.51
CA ASP A 533 -7.31 5.41 -16.49
C ASP A 533 -6.71 5.56 -17.89
N LEU A 534 -6.71 6.79 -18.38
CA LEU A 534 -6.13 7.24 -19.65
C LEU A 534 -5.19 8.43 -19.42
N SER A 535 -4.68 8.59 -18.20
CA SER A 535 -3.81 9.71 -17.82
C SER A 535 -2.43 9.60 -18.46
N ASN A 536 -1.73 10.74 -18.58
CA ASN A 536 -0.35 10.81 -19.07
C ASN A 536 -0.17 10.24 -20.49
N GLN A 537 -1.22 10.34 -21.32
CA GLN A 537 -1.23 9.94 -22.71
C GLN A 537 -1.07 11.17 -23.63
N LYS A 538 -1.25 10.99 -24.94
CA LYS A 538 -1.18 12.06 -25.96
C LYS A 538 -2.54 12.30 -26.59
N ILE A 539 -3.63 12.05 -25.85
CA ILE A 539 -4.97 12.03 -26.42
C ILE A 539 -5.32 13.43 -26.92
N VAL A 540 -5.64 13.50 -28.21
CA VAL A 540 -6.12 14.71 -28.90
C VAL A 540 -7.54 14.55 -29.43
N ALA A 541 -8.08 13.32 -29.45
CA ALA A 541 -9.41 13.03 -29.97
C ALA A 541 -10.09 11.87 -29.21
N ILE A 542 -11.35 12.07 -28.84
CA ILE A 542 -12.23 11.12 -28.16
C ILE A 542 -13.52 11.03 -28.98
N GLY A 543 -13.82 9.84 -29.49
CA GLY A 543 -14.95 9.60 -30.37
C GLY A 543 -16.31 9.70 -29.69
N ASP A 544 -17.35 9.79 -30.51
CA ASP A 544 -18.75 9.84 -30.07
C ASP A 544 -19.08 8.68 -29.12
N SER A 545 -19.74 9.01 -28.00
CA SER A 545 -20.18 8.01 -27.02
C SER A 545 -19.07 7.08 -26.50
N ALA A 546 -17.80 7.50 -26.54
CA ALA A 546 -16.67 6.65 -26.09
C ALA A 546 -16.88 6.09 -24.68
N PHE A 547 -17.46 6.89 -23.78
CA PHE A 547 -17.74 6.56 -22.38
C PHE A 547 -19.25 6.39 -22.12
N GLN A 548 -19.98 5.80 -23.08
CA GLN A 548 -21.39 5.43 -22.90
C GLN A 548 -21.54 4.15 -22.08
N PHE A 549 -21.55 4.25 -20.76
CA PHE A 549 -21.67 3.05 -19.91
C PHE A 549 -23.12 2.55 -19.79
N PRO A 550 -23.36 1.23 -19.79
CA PRO A 550 -24.69 0.65 -19.54
C PRO A 550 -25.25 0.99 -18.15
N ARG A 551 -26.59 1.00 -18.02
CA ARG A 551 -27.33 1.44 -16.82
C ARG A 551 -27.00 0.76 -15.49
N ALA A 552 -26.45 -0.45 -15.49
CA ALA A 552 -26.14 -1.19 -14.26
C ALA A 552 -24.99 -0.57 -13.44
N ASN A 553 -24.25 0.36 -14.05
CA ASN A 553 -22.87 0.66 -13.67
C ASN A 553 -22.68 2.04 -13.04
N TRP A 554 -23.75 2.45 -12.37
CA TRP A 554 -24.16 3.83 -12.39
C TRP A 554 -23.72 4.57 -11.11
N ASP A 555 -23.25 3.86 -10.09
CA ASP A 555 -23.07 4.53 -8.80
C ASP A 555 -21.63 4.99 -8.52
N HIS A 556 -20.60 4.48 -9.21
CA HIS A 556 -19.19 4.89 -8.98
C HIS A 556 -18.25 4.62 -10.19
N ILE A 557 -18.28 5.44 -11.25
CA ILE A 557 -17.29 5.35 -12.33
C ILE A 557 -16.35 6.56 -12.37
N THR A 558 -15.05 6.26 -12.38
CA THR A 558 -13.96 7.23 -12.51
C THR A 558 -13.38 7.15 -13.91
N VAL A 559 -13.32 8.29 -14.59
CA VAL A 559 -12.61 8.45 -15.87
C VAL A 559 -11.47 9.43 -15.65
N ASN A 560 -10.24 8.92 -15.70
CA ASN A 560 -9.03 9.71 -15.53
C ASN A 560 -8.43 10.04 -16.90
N LEU A 561 -8.42 11.32 -17.25
CA LEU A 561 -7.90 11.89 -18.50
C LEU A 561 -6.81 12.95 -18.21
N GLU A 562 -6.19 12.92 -17.03
CA GLU A 562 -5.16 13.88 -16.63
C GLU A 562 -3.94 13.87 -17.56
N HIS A 563 -3.27 15.00 -17.69
CA HIS A 563 -2.01 15.14 -18.42
C HIS A 563 -2.05 14.62 -19.86
N ASN A 564 -3.10 15.01 -20.61
CA ASN A 564 -3.25 14.74 -22.03
C ASN A 564 -3.07 16.01 -22.88
N SER A 565 -3.31 15.89 -24.18
CA SER A 565 -3.25 16.99 -25.16
C SER A 565 -4.66 17.45 -25.59
N LEU A 566 -5.64 17.36 -24.68
CA LEU A 566 -7.04 17.67 -24.98
C LEU A 566 -7.25 19.17 -25.22
N ASN A 567 -8.15 19.51 -26.13
CA ASN A 567 -8.56 20.86 -26.49
C ASN A 567 -10.07 20.96 -26.77
N GLY A 568 -10.53 22.17 -27.14
CA GLY A 568 -11.91 22.53 -27.54
C GLY A 568 -12.55 21.73 -28.69
N SER A 569 -11.81 20.87 -29.40
CA SER A 569 -12.34 19.98 -30.44
C SER A 569 -12.03 18.50 -30.20
N SER A 570 -11.41 18.17 -29.06
CA SER A 570 -11.02 16.80 -28.74
C SER A 570 -12.21 15.88 -28.44
N PHE A 571 -13.38 16.41 -28.12
CA PHE A 571 -14.53 15.61 -27.70
C PHE A 571 -15.55 15.50 -28.83
N GLY A 572 -15.88 14.26 -29.23
CA GLY A 572 -16.97 13.98 -30.16
C GLY A 572 -18.34 14.32 -29.57
N SER A 573 -19.38 14.05 -30.35
CA SER A 573 -20.75 14.21 -29.91
C SER A 573 -21.08 13.22 -28.78
N HIS A 574 -21.68 13.73 -27.70
CA HIS A 574 -22.14 12.93 -26.56
C HIS A 574 -21.10 11.93 -26.06
N VAL A 575 -19.85 12.35 -25.81
CA VAL A 575 -18.80 11.47 -25.24
C VAL A 575 -19.28 10.75 -23.97
N PHE A 576 -20.10 11.43 -23.15
CA PHE A 576 -20.70 10.92 -21.90
C PHE A 576 -22.24 10.97 -21.93
N PRO A 577 -22.91 10.21 -22.82
CA PRO A 577 -24.33 10.42 -23.15
C PRO A 577 -25.32 10.11 -22.02
N THR A 578 -24.89 9.42 -20.96
CA THR A 578 -25.74 8.98 -19.85
C THR A 578 -25.08 9.25 -18.49
N ASN A 579 -25.15 10.51 -18.06
CA ASN A 579 -25.16 11.14 -16.72
C ASN A 579 -24.54 10.51 -15.45
N LYS A 580 -23.68 9.49 -15.51
CA LYS A 580 -23.13 8.92 -14.26
C LYS A 580 -21.64 8.65 -14.26
N VAL A 581 -20.84 9.53 -14.87
CA VAL A 581 -19.42 9.63 -14.49
C VAL A 581 -19.34 10.38 -13.17
N THR A 582 -19.16 9.63 -12.09
CA THR A 582 -19.09 10.20 -10.75
C THR A 582 -17.81 10.99 -10.54
N THR A 583 -16.73 10.60 -11.21
CA THR A 583 -15.44 11.28 -11.11
C THR A 583 -14.81 11.43 -12.48
N LEU A 584 -14.59 12.68 -12.91
CA LEU A 584 -13.88 13.01 -14.14
C LEU A 584 -12.62 13.79 -13.80
N MET A 585 -11.45 13.25 -14.14
CA MET A 585 -10.16 13.90 -13.86
C MET A 585 -9.56 14.42 -15.16
N LEU A 586 -9.34 15.74 -15.25
CA LEU A 586 -8.89 16.48 -16.44
C LEU A 586 -7.65 17.33 -16.16
N ALA A 587 -7.09 17.27 -14.96
CA ALA A 587 -5.93 18.07 -14.56
C ALA A 587 -4.77 17.98 -15.56
N GLY A 588 -4.02 19.07 -15.74
CA GLY A 588 -2.83 19.12 -16.59
C GLY A 588 -3.07 19.10 -18.10
N ASN A 589 -4.32 19.22 -18.58
CA ASN A 589 -4.63 19.43 -19.99
C ASN A 589 -4.47 20.91 -20.38
N VAL A 590 -3.24 21.32 -20.65
CA VAL A 590 -2.88 22.75 -20.83
C VAL A 590 -3.49 23.40 -22.09
N ASN A 591 -4.00 22.62 -23.05
CA ASN A 591 -4.61 23.14 -24.27
C ASN A 591 -6.15 23.13 -24.22
N LEU A 592 -6.73 22.79 -23.07
CA LEU A 592 -8.17 22.69 -22.93
C LEU A 592 -8.80 24.08 -22.89
N THR A 593 -9.26 24.54 -24.05
CA THR A 593 -9.99 25.79 -24.27
C THR A 593 -11.51 25.59 -24.04
N PRO A 594 -12.31 26.68 -23.92
CA PRO A 594 -13.69 26.63 -23.43
C PRO A 594 -14.55 25.57 -24.12
N PHE A 595 -15.25 24.74 -23.34
CA PHE A 595 -16.07 23.63 -23.85
C PHE A 595 -17.49 23.68 -23.24
N TYR A 596 -18.24 24.71 -23.61
CA TYR A 596 -19.62 24.98 -23.14
C TYR A 596 -20.56 23.77 -23.33
N ASP A 597 -20.55 23.19 -24.53
CA ASP A 597 -21.50 22.14 -24.95
C ASP A 597 -21.34 20.82 -24.17
N PHE A 598 -20.24 20.64 -23.45
CA PHE A 598 -19.92 19.36 -22.82
C PHE A 598 -20.56 19.18 -21.43
N PHE A 599 -20.64 20.25 -20.64
CA PHE A 599 -21.09 20.21 -19.24
C PHE A 599 -22.50 20.77 -19.02
N GLU A 600 -22.97 21.66 -19.90
CA GLU A 600 -24.26 22.35 -19.73
C GLU A 600 -25.44 21.38 -19.60
N GLU A 601 -25.41 20.24 -20.28
CA GLU A 601 -26.49 19.24 -20.20
C GLU A 601 -26.53 18.43 -18.88
N ARG A 602 -25.52 18.51 -17.99
CA ARG A 602 -25.21 17.35 -17.10
C ARG A 602 -24.75 17.66 -15.65
N GLY A 603 -25.00 18.86 -15.15
CA GLY A 603 -24.80 19.21 -13.73
C GLY A 603 -25.74 18.45 -12.79
N HIS A 604 -25.39 17.22 -12.41
CA HIS A 604 -26.02 16.50 -11.30
C HIS A 604 -25.14 16.57 -10.06
N ASP A 605 -25.74 16.77 -8.89
CA ASP A 605 -25.13 17.01 -7.57
C ASP A 605 -24.12 15.95 -7.06
N ARG A 606 -23.84 14.89 -7.83
CA ARG A 606 -22.98 13.77 -7.45
C ARG A 606 -21.71 13.62 -8.29
N ASN A 607 -21.53 14.41 -9.33
CA ASN A 607 -20.35 14.32 -10.19
C ASN A 607 -19.25 15.23 -9.63
N THR A 608 -18.03 14.69 -9.55
CA THR A 608 -16.82 15.41 -9.15
C THR A 608 -15.94 15.58 -10.38
N CYS A 609 -15.47 16.81 -10.64
CA CYS A 609 -14.56 17.08 -11.74
C CYS A 609 -13.27 17.75 -11.24
N TYR A 610 -12.12 17.18 -11.59
CA TYR A 610 -10.80 17.72 -11.23
C TYR A 610 -10.17 18.40 -12.45
N MET A 611 -9.91 19.71 -12.37
CA MET A 611 -9.41 20.52 -13.50
C MET A 611 -8.14 21.31 -13.17
N LEU A 612 -7.32 20.83 -12.24
CA LEU A 612 -6.13 21.54 -11.79
C LEU A 612 -5.11 21.73 -12.94
N GLY A 613 -4.54 22.93 -13.08
CA GLY A 613 -3.50 23.19 -14.09
C GLY A 613 -4.02 23.32 -15.54
N ILE A 614 -5.32 23.55 -15.72
CA ILE A 614 -5.91 23.94 -17.01
C ILE A 614 -5.94 25.47 -17.09
N PRO A 615 -5.37 26.11 -18.13
CA PRO A 615 -5.45 27.56 -18.30
C PRO A 615 -6.88 27.94 -18.72
N MET A 616 -7.69 28.36 -17.75
CA MET A 616 -9.04 28.84 -18.00
C MET A 616 -9.05 30.36 -18.13
N GLU A 617 -9.43 30.86 -19.30
CA GLU A 617 -9.75 32.27 -19.49
C GLU A 617 -11.17 32.53 -18.97
N ILE A 618 -11.35 33.56 -18.15
CA ILE A 618 -12.68 33.99 -17.69
C ILE A 618 -13.30 34.84 -18.79
N ASP A 619 -14.03 34.19 -19.69
CA ASP A 619 -14.79 34.82 -20.77
C ASP A 619 -16.26 34.40 -20.76
N ARG A 620 -17.05 34.96 -21.68
CA ARG A 620 -18.48 34.64 -21.80
C ARG A 620 -18.78 33.15 -22.07
N TYR A 621 -17.80 32.39 -22.56
CA TYR A 621 -17.94 30.96 -22.87
C TYR A 621 -17.67 30.07 -21.66
N ASN A 622 -16.93 30.55 -20.67
CA ASN A 622 -16.64 29.85 -19.41
C ASN A 622 -17.45 30.34 -18.20
N MET A 623 -18.23 31.41 -18.33
CA MET A 623 -19.05 31.95 -17.24
C MET A 623 -19.99 30.92 -16.60
N TRP A 624 -20.52 29.98 -17.38
CA TRP A 624 -21.36 28.90 -16.84
C TRP A 624 -20.62 28.06 -15.79
N LEU A 625 -19.30 27.86 -15.93
CA LEU A 625 -18.52 27.08 -14.98
C LEU A 625 -18.48 27.81 -13.64
N VAL A 626 -18.26 29.13 -13.70
CA VAL A 626 -18.27 30.04 -12.54
C VAL A 626 -19.61 29.98 -11.82
N ASP A 627 -20.71 30.03 -12.58
CA ASP A 627 -22.08 29.95 -12.03
C ASP A 627 -22.39 28.58 -11.39
N ASN A 628 -21.66 27.52 -11.79
CA ASN A 628 -21.86 26.15 -11.31
C ASN A 628 -20.74 25.66 -10.36
N ILE A 629 -19.82 26.53 -9.93
CA ILE A 629 -18.68 26.17 -9.05
C ILE A 629 -19.16 25.44 -7.78
N MET A 630 -20.27 25.90 -7.20
CA MET A 630 -20.85 25.35 -5.97
C MET A 630 -21.42 23.93 -6.15
N ILE A 631 -21.84 23.58 -7.36
CA ILE A 631 -22.44 22.27 -7.67
C ILE A 631 -21.34 21.24 -7.96
N MET A 632 -20.22 21.66 -8.56
CA MET A 632 -19.17 20.76 -9.03
C MET A 632 -18.11 20.37 -7.97
N LYS A 633 -18.26 20.80 -6.71
CA LYS A 633 -17.29 20.57 -5.61
C LYS A 633 -15.83 20.81 -6.06
N LEU A 634 -15.59 21.91 -6.77
CA LEU A 634 -14.25 22.23 -7.26
C LEU A 634 -13.30 22.50 -6.09
N ASP A 635 -12.06 21.99 -6.19
CA ASP A 635 -11.02 22.16 -5.17
C ASP A 635 -10.74 23.65 -4.92
N GLN A 636 -10.61 24.04 -3.65
CA GLN A 636 -10.23 25.38 -3.20
C GLN A 636 -8.93 25.89 -3.86
N LYS A 637 -8.03 24.99 -4.26
CA LYS A 637 -6.82 25.34 -5.02
C LYS A 637 -7.11 25.89 -6.41
N LEU A 638 -8.21 25.47 -7.04
CA LEU A 638 -8.65 26.00 -8.35
C LEU A 638 -9.13 27.45 -8.20
N LEU A 639 -9.91 27.73 -7.15
CA LEU A 639 -10.35 29.08 -6.81
C LEU A 639 -9.16 30.03 -6.59
N ASN A 640 -8.08 29.53 -5.96
CA ASN A 640 -6.86 30.30 -5.75
C ASN A 640 -6.06 30.51 -7.06
N ALA A 641 -6.15 29.60 -8.03
CA ALA A 641 -5.46 29.69 -9.31
C ALA A 641 -6.14 30.63 -10.33
N MET A 642 -7.42 30.96 -10.13
CA MET A 642 -8.18 31.89 -10.99
C MET A 642 -7.79 33.38 -10.83
N GLY A 643 -6.85 33.70 -9.94
CA GLY A 643 -6.32 35.05 -9.72
C GLY A 643 -7.24 36.00 -8.95
N GLU A 644 -6.67 37.05 -8.34
CA GLU A 644 -7.41 38.05 -7.56
C GLU A 644 -8.45 38.82 -8.40
N ASP A 645 -8.20 39.02 -9.70
CA ASP A 645 -9.11 39.71 -10.62
C ASP A 645 -10.38 38.90 -10.94
N GLY A 646 -10.30 37.57 -10.94
CA GLY A 646 -11.46 36.68 -11.14
C GLY A 646 -12.40 36.64 -9.92
N ILE A 647 -11.82 36.71 -8.71
CA ILE A 647 -12.58 36.81 -7.45
C ILE A 647 -13.29 38.17 -7.33
N LEU A 648 -12.68 39.24 -7.87
CA LEU A 648 -13.27 40.58 -7.93
C LEU A 648 -14.48 40.67 -8.88
N LEU A 649 -14.46 39.97 -10.02
CA LEU A 649 -15.61 39.91 -10.94
C LEU A 649 -16.82 39.19 -10.32
N LEU A 650 -16.59 38.07 -9.64
CA LEU A 650 -17.61 37.29 -8.92
C LEU A 650 -18.33 38.09 -7.82
N ARG A 651 -17.61 38.99 -7.13
CA ARG A 651 -18.20 39.91 -6.15
C ARG A 651 -18.99 41.05 -6.78
N HIS A 652 -18.74 41.40 -8.05
CA HIS A 652 -19.44 42.47 -8.75
C HIS A 652 -20.72 41.99 -9.44
N THR A 653 -20.74 40.80 -10.04
CA THR A 653 -21.94 40.24 -10.66
C THR A 653 -23.04 39.91 -9.65
N HIS A 654 -22.70 39.49 -8.43
CA HIS A 654 -23.70 39.28 -7.37
C HIS A 654 -24.32 40.58 -6.82
N LYS A 655 -23.73 41.75 -7.11
CA LYS A 655 -24.20 43.07 -6.66
C LYS A 655 -24.91 43.89 -7.73
N GLN A 656 -24.90 43.45 -8.99
CA GLN A 656 -25.55 44.15 -10.11
C GLN A 656 -26.48 43.23 -10.91
N MET A 657 -27.57 42.80 -10.27
CA MET A 657 -28.80 42.41 -10.96
C MET A 657 -30.03 42.93 -10.20
N ASP A 658 -30.04 44.23 -9.89
CA ASP A 658 -31.26 45.00 -9.67
C ASP A 658 -31.34 46.05 -10.79
N VAL A 659 -31.68 45.60 -12.01
CA VAL A 659 -32.03 46.50 -13.11
C VAL A 659 -33.55 46.61 -13.13
N ALA A 660 -34.05 47.76 -12.69
CA ALA A 660 -35.46 48.13 -12.80
C ALA A 660 -35.93 48.08 -14.26
N PRO A 661 -37.19 47.68 -14.53
CA PRO A 661 -37.71 47.65 -15.89
C PRO A 661 -37.80 49.07 -16.46
N PRO A 662 -37.53 49.26 -17.77
CA PRO A 662 -37.56 50.59 -18.36
C PRO A 662 -38.99 51.15 -18.35
N ALA A 663 -39.10 52.39 -17.88
CA ALA A 663 -40.33 53.16 -17.94
C ALA A 663 -40.79 53.29 -19.40
N ALA A 664 -42.05 52.93 -19.65
CA ALA A 664 -42.74 53.23 -20.89
C ALA A 664 -42.83 54.75 -21.06
N ASN A 665 -42.12 55.28 -22.07
CA ASN A 665 -42.40 56.60 -22.58
C ASN A 665 -43.39 56.48 -23.74
N ALA A 666 -44.58 56.98 -23.49
CA ALA A 666 -45.53 57.38 -24.51
C ALA A 666 -45.00 58.61 -25.25
N LEU A 667 -44.78 58.48 -26.55
CA LEU A 667 -45.17 59.41 -27.61
C LEU A 667 -45.01 58.72 -28.97
#